data_AF-A0A1J7IRS3-F1
#
_entry.id   AF-A0A1J7IRS3-F1
#
_cell.length_a   1.000
_cell.length_b   1.000
_cell.length_c   1.000
_cell.angle_alpha   90.00
_cell.angle_beta   90.00
_cell.angle_gamma   90.00
#
_symmetry.space_group_name_H-M   'P 1'
#
loop_
_entity.id
_entity.type
_entity.pdbx_description
1 polymer ?
#
loop_
_entity_poly.entity_id
_entity_poly.type
_entity_poly.pdbx_seq_one_letter_code
_entity_poly.pdbx_strand_id
1 'polypeptide(L)'
;MRPTTYLATGLLALGVRVLADPTWPASTDELEEIMYQLQGFRARLFSDTISPCSNEASGPGRQNAAEWLRVGFHDMSTANNYFGIGGLDGSLQFELNDGENTGPGHNTTLKFLGNYLSPRSSIADLIAAAVYASVRSCGGPVVPVRAGRVDATTGGPPGVPQPQNTIGTFKDQFDRMGFSVTEMIQVVACGHTLGGVHTTEFPDIVPAGTTANGEAPLDSTVAAFDNKVVTEYLDNSTTNPLVVGPAVKINKHADFKVFNADQNVTMKTLTDPTVFQSVCKTVLQKMIEVVPAGVVLTTDPVTPYMVKPVNMQLTLNTPGSTLLLSGYIRVRTTNLPSSSINNIKLTYKDRNGGNNCGTCSTTATVQGSATGFDDSFGFFPISTNIDVTTGISSFTVTINLKDGTSQTYDNNGNSYPISDAVLIQKPQSCLLQGSGALTATALVRNDRTSLPVNLVVSYLVPRNTADGNPVPALNNATMAMTKGNCVGQYTFYTASYTIAGGLSYNAKLDIVSGSRADLVSDSFNAASELSGTCATFAGGAACGGSTSSSTSSSTSSSTSSSSSTSSSSLSTSSTSTTRTTSTTSSTTSGSTSTVPTLSHRSKIGAYSLVGCWTEGQGTRALKGAAFAYDGMTLESCMANCAGFTYWGTEYGRECYCDNTLDSTSASAPLADCNMVCGGDATEYCGAGNRLELYSNAAQTSSSTGTTSTSTSRTSTSSTSSSSTTSSSSSTSSTSSTSRSSTTSSSTVGTTSSTTSSTTSSSTSPSQTLGHKTTVGKYTLVGCTTEGTGVRALSASTYADDAMTLESCASFCDAYSYFGTEYGRECYCGNSLASSSTSAPLSDCSMLCKGNPFEYCGNGNRLELYSVVAVSSRVVSSTTTTSSTTSTRPSTTSTSTSPSSSSSSTRTSTSTSTSSTRTSTSSSSSSTTSSTAPSSTRTSTTTISTTSTSTTKTSTSSTASSTLAHKPTVSPYALVGCWTEGSGVRALSANSYTSGTSMTLESCATFCKSYKYFGTEYGGECYCGDSLATSSASAPLSDCSMVCSGNPLEYCGAGNRLELYINNSTGTATTSSTAATTTTAAPAPTGPTQPATVSASGTTWKWKNCYTEATTGRALSGTSYAADTVTLESCATFCSAYAYFGTEYGRECYCGNSFAAGSVVAAAADCSFKCAGNATEYCGAGSRLSVYARQ
;
A
#
# COMPACT_ATOMS: atom_id res chain seq x y z
N MET A 1 -50.94 -41.06 -5.53
CA MET A 1 -51.81 -39.90 -5.23
C MET A 1 -51.22 -38.66 -5.90
N ARG A 2 -52.01 -37.65 -6.27
CA ARG A 2 -51.49 -36.39 -6.85
C ARG A 2 -51.07 -35.42 -5.73
N PRO A 3 -49.89 -34.77 -5.79
CA PRO A 3 -49.64 -33.57 -5.00
C PRO A 3 -50.30 -32.34 -5.67
N THR A 4 -50.71 -31.37 -4.87
CA THR A 4 -51.38 -30.14 -5.34
C THR A 4 -50.36 -29.03 -5.55
N THR A 5 -50.45 -28.32 -6.68
CA THR A 5 -49.64 -27.13 -6.94
C THR A 5 -50.15 -25.91 -6.18
N TYR A 6 -49.24 -25.16 -5.57
CA TYR A 6 -49.44 -23.78 -5.14
C TYR A 6 -48.43 -22.88 -5.85
N LEU A 7 -48.91 -21.89 -6.60
CA LEU A 7 -48.06 -20.79 -7.08
C LEU A 7 -47.96 -19.74 -5.98
N ALA A 8 -46.75 -19.30 -5.67
CA ALA A 8 -46.48 -18.12 -4.87
C ALA A 8 -45.67 -17.13 -5.72
N THR A 9 -46.33 -16.14 -6.29
CA THR A 9 -45.68 -15.09 -7.11
C THR A 9 -45.01 -14.04 -6.22
N GLY A 10 -43.79 -14.32 -5.79
CA GLY A 10 -42.95 -13.34 -5.10
C GLY A 10 -42.26 -12.38 -6.09
N LEU A 11 -42.78 -11.15 -6.22
CA LEU A 11 -41.99 -10.07 -6.81
C LEU A 11 -40.91 -9.66 -5.80
N LEU A 12 -39.68 -10.16 -5.96
CA LEU A 12 -38.52 -9.50 -5.36
C LEU A 12 -38.27 -8.21 -6.14
N ALA A 13 -38.59 -7.07 -5.52
CA ALA A 13 -38.00 -5.81 -5.91
C ALA A 13 -36.49 -5.87 -5.59
N LEU A 14 -35.66 -6.02 -6.62
CA LEU A 14 -34.21 -5.87 -6.54
C LEU A 14 -33.88 -4.37 -6.31
N GLY A 15 -34.17 -3.91 -5.09
CA GLY A 15 -33.67 -2.64 -4.59
C GLY A 15 -32.16 -2.74 -4.47
N VAL A 16 -31.45 -2.16 -5.44
CA VAL A 16 -29.99 -1.99 -5.39
C VAL A 16 -29.67 -1.26 -4.09
N ARG A 17 -29.09 -1.97 -3.13
CA ARG A 17 -28.56 -1.34 -1.92
C ARG A 17 -27.29 -0.61 -2.32
N VAL A 18 -27.46 0.68 -2.62
CA VAL A 18 -26.35 1.64 -2.59
C VAL A 18 -25.76 1.55 -1.19
N LEU A 19 -24.53 1.04 -1.10
CA LEU A 19 -23.76 1.06 0.15
C LEU A 19 -23.54 2.54 0.53
N ALA A 20 -23.66 2.85 1.82
CA ALA A 20 -23.34 4.18 2.30
C ALA A 20 -21.84 4.46 2.11
N ASP A 21 -21.47 5.73 1.95
CA ASP A 21 -20.07 6.15 1.97
C ASP A 21 -19.47 5.76 3.34
N PRO A 22 -18.23 5.23 3.42
CA PRO A 22 -17.64 4.91 4.72
C PRO A 22 -17.51 6.14 5.64
N THR A 23 -17.62 5.93 6.96
CA THR A 23 -17.51 7.01 7.96
C THR A 23 -16.07 7.11 8.46
N TRP A 24 -15.52 8.33 8.51
CA TRP A 24 -14.15 8.61 8.94
C TRP A 24 -14.10 9.23 10.35
N PRO A 25 -13.07 8.94 11.19
CA PRO A 25 -12.04 7.93 10.98
C PRO A 25 -12.56 6.52 11.26
N ALA A 26 -11.94 5.54 10.60
CA ALA A 26 -12.22 4.11 10.75
C ALA A 26 -10.94 3.33 11.08
N SER A 27 -11.10 2.14 11.67
CA SER A 27 -9.98 1.19 11.81
C SER A 27 -9.39 0.77 10.46
N THR A 28 -10.19 0.82 9.40
CA THR A 28 -9.84 0.44 8.02
C THR A 28 -9.15 1.54 7.21
N ASP A 29 -8.90 2.73 7.79
CA ASP A 29 -8.38 3.89 7.03
C ASP A 29 -7.04 3.63 6.34
N GLU A 30 -6.11 2.91 6.99
CA GLU A 30 -4.79 2.60 6.41
C GLU A 30 -4.93 1.56 5.29
N LEU A 31 -5.72 0.49 5.51
CA LEU A 31 -5.93 -0.58 4.54
C LEU A 31 -6.69 -0.10 3.29
N GLU A 32 -7.64 0.82 3.44
CA GLU A 32 -8.35 1.46 2.32
C GLU A 32 -7.39 2.24 1.42
N GLU A 33 -6.45 3.00 2.00
CA GLU A 33 -5.43 3.69 1.22
C GLU A 33 -4.49 2.72 0.52
N ILE A 34 -4.05 1.66 1.21
CA ILE A 34 -3.18 0.62 0.63
C ILE A 34 -3.87 -0.09 -0.55
N MET A 35 -5.17 -0.39 -0.46
CA MET A 35 -5.92 -1.07 -1.52
C MET A 35 -6.24 -0.19 -2.74
N TYR A 36 -6.55 1.10 -2.55
CA TYR A 36 -7.14 1.93 -3.61
C TYR A 36 -6.25 3.08 -4.10
N GLN A 37 -5.29 3.56 -3.31
CA GLN A 37 -4.45 4.72 -3.64
C GLN A 37 -3.11 4.26 -4.24
N LEU A 38 -3.17 3.49 -5.32
CA LEU A 38 -2.05 2.69 -5.80
C LEU A 38 -0.95 3.53 -6.48
N GLN A 39 -1.31 4.50 -7.34
CA GLN A 39 -0.37 5.26 -8.18
C GLN A 39 -0.67 6.77 -8.17
N GLY A 40 0.34 7.58 -8.49
CA GLY A 40 0.22 9.06 -8.55
C GLY A 40 0.54 9.78 -7.24
N PHE A 41 -0.10 10.93 -7.00
CA PHE A 41 0.20 11.80 -5.86
C PHE A 41 -0.19 11.14 -4.53
N ARG A 42 0.77 10.99 -3.60
CA ARG A 42 0.61 10.28 -2.31
C ARG A 42 0.24 8.79 -2.47
N ALA A 43 0.71 8.17 -3.55
CA ALA A 43 0.55 6.75 -3.81
C ALA A 43 1.10 5.88 -2.67
N ARG A 44 0.40 4.78 -2.38
CA ARG A 44 0.90 3.70 -1.50
C ARG A 44 1.72 2.67 -2.27
N LEU A 45 1.72 2.66 -3.61
CA LEU A 45 2.56 1.80 -4.46
C LEU A 45 2.42 0.28 -4.20
N PHE A 46 1.29 -0.12 -3.61
CA PHE A 46 1.05 -1.51 -3.20
C PHE A 46 0.94 -2.49 -4.38
N SER A 47 0.63 -2.00 -5.59
CA SER A 47 0.50 -2.84 -6.80
C SER A 47 1.78 -3.00 -7.60
N ASP A 48 2.87 -2.31 -7.25
CA ASP A 48 3.94 -2.01 -8.21
C ASP A 48 4.82 -3.21 -8.60
N THR A 49 4.79 -4.29 -7.81
CA THR A 49 5.42 -5.57 -8.18
C THR A 49 4.49 -6.51 -8.95
N ILE A 50 3.18 -6.25 -9.00
CA ILE A 50 2.15 -7.14 -9.59
C ILE A 50 1.37 -6.51 -10.75
N SER A 51 1.69 -5.26 -11.11
CA SER A 51 1.03 -4.48 -12.15
C SER A 51 2.06 -4.05 -13.21
N PRO A 52 1.86 -4.33 -14.52
CA PRO A 52 0.83 -5.22 -15.07
C PRO A 52 0.98 -6.66 -14.53
N CYS A 53 -0.02 -7.53 -14.71
CA CYS A 53 0.01 -8.91 -14.18
C CYS A 53 1.26 -9.71 -14.61
N SER A 54 1.76 -9.47 -15.82
CA SER A 54 2.99 -10.07 -16.36
C SER A 54 4.30 -9.47 -15.78
N ASN A 55 4.24 -8.85 -14.60
CA ASN A 55 5.40 -8.27 -13.93
C ASN A 55 6.19 -9.37 -13.20
N GLU A 56 7.45 -9.51 -13.59
CA GLU A 56 8.40 -10.48 -13.05
C GLU A 56 9.45 -9.79 -12.15
N ALA A 57 9.03 -8.86 -11.30
CA ALA A 57 9.88 -8.17 -10.32
C ALA A 57 10.63 -9.15 -9.39
N SER A 58 10.05 -10.33 -9.16
CA SER A 58 10.65 -11.47 -8.46
C SER A 58 11.80 -12.17 -9.23
N GLY A 59 12.02 -11.85 -10.50
CA GLY A 59 13.01 -12.48 -11.39
C GLY A 59 12.36 -13.27 -12.55
N PRO A 60 13.10 -13.56 -13.65
CA PRO A 60 12.51 -14.14 -14.86
C PRO A 60 11.75 -15.45 -14.63
N GLY A 61 10.53 -15.56 -15.18
CA GLY A 61 9.63 -16.69 -14.97
C GLY A 61 8.94 -16.72 -13.59
N ARG A 62 8.97 -15.63 -12.80
CA ARG A 62 8.28 -15.51 -11.50
C ARG A 62 7.25 -14.40 -11.51
N GLN A 63 6.03 -14.74 -11.89
CA GLN A 63 4.92 -13.80 -12.02
C GLN A 63 4.35 -13.45 -10.64
N ASN A 64 4.73 -12.29 -10.12
CA ASN A 64 4.44 -11.87 -8.73
C ASN A 64 2.95 -11.94 -8.38
N ALA A 65 2.05 -11.63 -9.33
CA ALA A 65 0.61 -11.66 -9.09
C ALA A 65 0.11 -13.08 -8.73
N ALA A 66 0.64 -14.12 -9.40
CA ALA A 66 0.35 -15.51 -9.09
C ALA A 66 0.97 -15.94 -7.75
N GLU A 67 2.20 -15.49 -7.43
CA GLU A 67 2.85 -15.76 -6.13
C GLU A 67 2.02 -15.22 -4.96
N TRP A 68 1.43 -14.04 -5.11
CA TRP A 68 0.57 -13.39 -4.12
C TRP A 68 -0.80 -14.10 -3.95
N LEU A 69 -1.43 -14.51 -5.05
CA LEU A 69 -2.67 -15.29 -5.00
C LEU A 69 -2.44 -16.66 -4.33
N ARG A 70 -1.29 -17.28 -4.62
CA ARG A 70 -0.82 -18.52 -3.97
C ARG A 70 -0.60 -18.32 -2.47
N VAL A 71 0.03 -17.22 -2.04
CA VAL A 71 0.20 -16.89 -0.61
C VAL A 71 -1.14 -16.84 0.12
N GLY A 72 -2.16 -16.22 -0.47
CA GLY A 72 -3.50 -16.16 0.11
C GLY A 72 -4.20 -17.52 0.25
N PHE A 73 -3.93 -18.47 -0.66
CA PHE A 73 -4.41 -19.84 -0.51
C PHE A 73 -3.62 -20.63 0.55
N HIS A 74 -2.29 -20.54 0.52
CA HIS A 74 -1.40 -21.29 1.41
C HIS A 74 -1.65 -20.93 2.88
N ASP A 75 -1.66 -19.64 3.23
CA ASP A 75 -1.96 -19.12 4.58
C ASP A 75 -3.33 -19.61 5.08
N MET A 76 -4.37 -19.45 4.25
CA MET A 76 -5.72 -19.95 4.53
C MET A 76 -5.77 -21.46 4.78
N SER A 77 -4.99 -22.23 4.02
CA SER A 77 -5.18 -23.69 3.94
C SER A 77 -4.88 -24.45 5.24
N THR A 78 -4.20 -23.82 6.21
CA THR A 78 -4.05 -24.33 7.60
C THR A 78 -5.38 -24.49 8.33
N ALA A 79 -6.45 -23.85 7.85
CA ALA A 79 -7.78 -23.81 8.45
C ALA A 79 -8.34 -25.18 8.85
N ASN A 80 -8.96 -25.19 10.02
CA ASN A 80 -9.80 -26.28 10.51
C ASN A 80 -11.08 -25.75 11.15
N ASN A 81 -12.13 -25.66 10.34
CA ASN A 81 -13.42 -25.08 10.73
C ASN A 81 -14.19 -25.94 11.75
N TYR A 82 -13.79 -27.19 12.00
CA TYR A 82 -14.36 -28.02 13.07
C TYR A 82 -13.86 -27.61 14.47
N PHE A 83 -12.65 -27.04 14.55
CA PHE A 83 -12.04 -26.57 15.79
C PHE A 83 -11.95 -25.04 15.87
N GLY A 84 -12.10 -24.33 14.75
CA GLY A 84 -12.02 -22.87 14.69
C GLY A 84 -10.61 -22.32 14.78
N ILE A 85 -9.64 -23.00 14.17
CA ILE A 85 -8.20 -22.65 14.20
C ILE A 85 -7.63 -22.56 12.79
N GLY A 86 -6.60 -21.73 12.60
CA GLY A 86 -6.03 -21.43 11.29
C GLY A 86 -7.01 -20.69 10.37
N GLY A 87 -6.63 -20.54 9.11
CA GLY A 87 -7.30 -19.65 8.15
C GLY A 87 -6.40 -18.49 7.78
N LEU A 88 -6.97 -17.44 7.19
CA LEU A 88 -6.21 -16.26 6.81
C LEU A 88 -5.87 -15.44 8.06
N ASP A 89 -4.80 -15.84 8.75
CA ASP A 89 -4.29 -15.24 9.98
C ASP A 89 -2.79 -14.89 9.89
N GLY A 90 -2.17 -15.00 8.72
CA GLY A 90 -0.77 -14.63 8.51
C GLY A 90 0.24 -15.61 9.10
N SER A 91 -0.18 -16.80 9.54
CA SER A 91 0.68 -17.86 10.09
C SER A 91 1.75 -18.37 9.11
N LEU A 92 1.54 -18.24 7.79
CA LEU A 92 2.48 -18.66 6.75
C LEU A 92 3.90 -18.07 6.93
N GLN A 93 4.03 -16.90 7.57
CA GLN A 93 5.32 -16.29 7.91
C GLN A 93 6.25 -17.17 8.78
N PHE A 94 5.70 -18.15 9.49
CA PHE A 94 6.43 -19.11 10.33
C PHE A 94 6.63 -20.48 9.66
N GLU A 95 6.00 -20.72 8.51
CA GLU A 95 5.82 -22.07 7.93
C GLU A 95 6.72 -22.33 6.72
N LEU A 96 7.48 -21.33 6.26
CA LEU A 96 8.24 -21.34 5.00
C LEU A 96 9.31 -22.46 4.85
N ASN A 97 9.53 -23.27 5.89
CA ASN A 97 10.52 -24.34 5.95
C ASN A 97 9.92 -25.71 6.35
N ASP A 98 8.59 -25.86 6.35
CA ASP A 98 7.89 -27.09 6.73
C ASP A 98 7.94 -28.22 5.67
N GLY A 99 8.18 -27.87 4.41
CA GLY A 99 8.16 -28.76 3.24
C GLY A 99 6.84 -28.75 2.45
N GLU A 100 5.75 -28.22 3.03
CA GLU A 100 4.48 -28.00 2.34
C GLU A 100 4.47 -26.66 1.57
N ASN A 101 5.17 -25.65 2.10
CA ASN A 101 5.22 -24.27 1.62
C ASN A 101 6.40 -23.98 0.67
N THR A 102 6.75 -24.94 -0.19
CA THR A 102 7.94 -24.87 -1.08
C THR A 102 7.88 -23.74 -2.12
N GLY A 103 8.96 -22.95 -2.20
CA GLY A 103 9.25 -21.98 -3.27
C GLY A 103 9.53 -20.54 -2.79
N PRO A 104 10.28 -19.72 -3.56
CA PRO A 104 10.70 -18.38 -3.13
C PRO A 104 9.55 -17.36 -3.02
N GLY A 105 8.44 -17.58 -3.74
CA GLY A 105 7.31 -16.65 -3.84
C GLY A 105 6.67 -16.26 -2.50
N HIS A 106 6.53 -17.21 -1.57
CA HIS A 106 6.00 -16.92 -0.24
C HIS A 106 6.92 -15.95 0.53
N ASN A 107 8.23 -16.18 0.47
CA ASN A 107 9.23 -15.37 1.17
C ASN A 107 9.32 -13.94 0.59
N THR A 108 9.35 -13.79 -0.74
CA THR A 108 9.40 -12.46 -1.38
C THR A 108 8.10 -11.68 -1.19
N THR A 109 6.95 -12.34 -1.26
CA THR A 109 5.64 -11.70 -1.01
C THR A 109 5.54 -11.19 0.42
N LEU A 110 5.84 -12.03 1.42
CA LEU A 110 5.73 -11.64 2.83
C LEU A 110 6.75 -10.56 3.23
N LYS A 111 7.92 -10.48 2.57
CA LYS A 111 8.83 -9.31 2.68
C LYS A 111 8.16 -8.03 2.21
N PHE A 112 7.54 -8.05 1.02
CA PHE A 112 6.85 -6.88 0.48
C PHE A 112 5.68 -6.45 1.39
N LEU A 113 4.82 -7.38 1.81
CA LEU A 113 3.70 -7.08 2.72
C LEU A 113 4.19 -6.56 4.08
N GLY A 114 5.33 -7.02 4.57
CA GLY A 114 5.98 -6.52 5.78
C GLY A 114 6.30 -5.02 5.77
N ASN A 115 6.47 -4.40 4.60
CA ASN A 115 6.67 -2.94 4.45
C ASN A 115 5.40 -2.11 4.72
N TYR A 116 4.23 -2.75 4.78
CA TYR A 116 2.91 -2.15 5.01
C TYR A 116 2.30 -2.53 6.37
N LEU A 117 2.98 -3.37 7.16
CA LEU A 117 2.57 -3.79 8.49
C LEU A 117 2.48 -2.59 9.45
N SER A 118 1.32 -2.41 10.08
CA SER A 118 1.11 -1.36 11.08
C SER A 118 0.04 -1.76 12.10
N PRO A 119 -0.16 -0.98 13.19
CA PRO A 119 -1.28 -1.17 14.12
C PRO A 119 -2.69 -1.08 13.51
N ARG A 120 -2.82 -0.72 12.22
CA ARG A 120 -4.08 -0.66 11.46
C ARG A 120 -4.04 -1.47 10.15
N SER A 121 -3.02 -2.31 9.97
CA SER A 121 -2.82 -3.16 8.79
C SER A 121 -2.02 -4.40 9.20
N SER A 122 -2.73 -5.46 9.61
CA SER A 122 -2.16 -6.77 9.94
C SER A 122 -1.65 -7.48 8.67
N ILE A 123 -0.67 -8.38 8.81
CA ILE A 123 -0.20 -9.21 7.68
C ILE A 123 -1.36 -10.01 7.09
N ALA A 124 -2.24 -10.55 7.91
CA ALA A 124 -3.43 -11.28 7.47
C ALA A 124 -4.38 -10.41 6.60
N ASP A 125 -4.65 -9.15 7.01
CA ASP A 125 -5.44 -8.22 6.18
C ASP A 125 -4.68 -7.79 4.91
N LEU A 126 -3.35 -7.70 4.96
CA LEU A 126 -2.50 -7.39 3.81
C LEU A 126 -2.41 -8.55 2.81
N ILE A 127 -2.46 -9.81 3.27
CA ILE A 127 -2.59 -10.98 2.39
C ILE A 127 -3.98 -10.98 1.72
N ALA A 128 -5.04 -10.61 2.43
CA ALA A 128 -6.36 -10.46 1.83
C ALA A 128 -6.40 -9.35 0.76
N ALA A 129 -5.73 -8.22 1.02
CA ALA A 129 -5.53 -7.15 0.04
C ALA A 129 -4.66 -7.59 -1.15
N ALA A 130 -3.64 -8.42 -0.93
CA ALA A 130 -2.79 -8.99 -1.98
C ALA A 130 -3.59 -9.88 -2.95
N VAL A 131 -4.48 -10.74 -2.43
CA VAL A 131 -5.41 -11.55 -3.25
C VAL A 131 -6.30 -10.66 -4.12
N TYR A 132 -6.91 -9.61 -3.54
CA TYR A 132 -7.69 -8.64 -4.32
C TYR A 132 -6.85 -7.98 -5.41
N ALA A 133 -5.64 -7.53 -5.06
CA ALA A 133 -4.79 -6.75 -5.95
C ALA A 133 -4.26 -7.58 -7.14
N SER A 134 -3.82 -8.82 -6.90
CA SER A 134 -3.43 -9.76 -7.95
C SER A 134 -4.57 -10.07 -8.91
N VAL A 135 -5.74 -10.41 -8.37
CA VAL A 135 -6.90 -10.75 -9.19
C VAL A 135 -7.31 -9.54 -10.05
N ARG A 136 -7.24 -8.30 -9.53
CA ARG A 136 -7.52 -7.10 -10.32
C ARG A 136 -6.43 -6.74 -11.34
N SER A 137 -5.14 -6.85 -11.00
CA SER A 137 -4.06 -6.52 -11.95
C SER A 137 -4.03 -7.45 -13.17
N CYS A 138 -4.54 -8.68 -13.01
CA CYS A 138 -4.72 -9.67 -14.08
C CYS A 138 -6.08 -9.59 -14.80
N GLY A 139 -6.88 -8.54 -14.57
CA GLY A 139 -8.17 -8.35 -15.25
C GLY A 139 -9.34 -9.18 -14.68
N GLY A 140 -9.13 -9.85 -13.56
CA GLY A 140 -10.15 -10.61 -12.83
C GLY A 140 -11.11 -9.73 -12.02
N PRO A 141 -12.05 -10.34 -11.28
CA PRO A 141 -13.14 -9.62 -10.65
C PRO A 141 -12.72 -8.85 -9.39
N VAL A 142 -13.52 -7.85 -8.98
CA VAL A 142 -13.40 -7.23 -7.65
C VAL A 142 -13.83 -8.23 -6.58
N VAL A 143 -12.84 -8.94 -6.02
CA VAL A 143 -12.94 -9.73 -4.78
C VAL A 143 -13.12 -8.78 -3.59
N PRO A 144 -14.27 -8.78 -2.89
CA PRO A 144 -14.50 -7.86 -1.78
C PRO A 144 -13.69 -8.27 -0.55
N VAL A 145 -12.87 -7.36 -0.01
CA VAL A 145 -12.07 -7.59 1.20
C VAL A 145 -12.77 -6.98 2.41
N ARG A 146 -13.17 -7.80 3.38
CA ARG A 146 -13.43 -7.32 4.76
C ARG A 146 -12.11 -7.18 5.50
N ALA A 147 -12.05 -6.32 6.51
CA ALA A 147 -10.88 -6.13 7.37
C ALA A 147 -11.12 -6.70 8.78
N GLY A 148 -10.07 -6.73 9.61
CA GLY A 148 -10.14 -7.12 11.01
C GLY A 148 -9.49 -8.47 11.34
N ARG A 149 -8.65 -9.02 10.46
CA ARG A 149 -7.88 -10.24 10.77
C ARG A 149 -6.80 -9.93 11.80
N VAL A 150 -6.56 -10.89 12.68
CA VAL A 150 -5.56 -10.81 13.75
C VAL A 150 -4.38 -11.68 13.34
N ASP A 151 -3.17 -11.12 13.37
CA ASP A 151 -1.96 -11.86 13.02
C ASP A 151 -1.66 -12.98 14.03
N ALA A 152 -1.42 -14.19 13.53
CA ALA A 152 -0.93 -15.32 14.29
C ALA A 152 0.47 -15.05 14.87
N THR A 153 0.75 -15.66 16.01
CA THR A 153 2.04 -15.55 16.72
C THR A 153 2.95 -16.77 16.54
N THR A 154 2.44 -17.82 15.89
CA THR A 154 3.12 -19.06 15.54
C THR A 154 2.59 -19.57 14.19
N GLY A 155 3.25 -20.58 13.60
CA GLY A 155 2.67 -21.33 12.48
C GLY A 155 1.44 -22.12 12.90
N GLY A 156 0.56 -22.39 11.94
CA GLY A 156 -0.60 -23.26 12.06
C GLY A 156 -0.25 -24.76 11.96
N PRO A 157 -1.26 -25.64 12.00
CA PRO A 157 -1.07 -27.07 11.78
C PRO A 157 -0.80 -27.37 10.29
N PRO A 158 0.10 -28.33 9.97
CA PRO A 158 0.34 -28.74 8.59
C PRO A 158 -0.91 -29.39 7.98
N GLY A 159 -1.07 -29.24 6.67
CA GLY A 159 -2.21 -29.77 5.94
C GLY A 159 -2.51 -29.11 4.60
N VAL A 160 -1.57 -28.38 3.99
CA VAL A 160 -1.69 -27.76 2.66
C VAL A 160 -1.85 -28.86 1.59
N PRO A 161 -2.79 -28.74 0.63
CA PRO A 161 -2.91 -29.68 -0.49
C PRO A 161 -1.63 -29.82 -1.33
N GLN A 162 -1.17 -31.06 -1.53
CA GLN A 162 0.07 -31.40 -2.25
C GLN A 162 -0.20 -32.15 -3.56
N PRO A 163 0.62 -31.99 -4.62
CA PRO A 163 0.32 -32.55 -5.95
C PRO A 163 0.11 -34.07 -6.01
N GLN A 164 0.83 -34.82 -5.15
CA GLN A 164 0.73 -36.27 -5.00
C GLN A 164 -0.55 -36.77 -4.32
N ASN A 165 -1.35 -35.91 -3.67
CA ASN A 165 -2.51 -36.37 -2.88
C ASN A 165 -3.57 -37.09 -3.72
N THR A 166 -4.40 -37.89 -3.05
CA THR A 166 -5.53 -38.58 -3.66
C THR A 166 -6.76 -37.67 -3.68
N ILE A 167 -7.74 -37.96 -4.55
CA ILE A 167 -8.99 -37.20 -4.54
C ILE A 167 -9.87 -37.42 -3.30
N GLY A 168 -9.61 -38.46 -2.50
CA GLY A 168 -10.16 -38.56 -1.15
C GLY A 168 -9.53 -37.51 -0.25
N THR A 169 -8.19 -37.53 -0.16
CA THR A 169 -7.38 -36.61 0.64
C THR A 169 -7.67 -35.14 0.33
N PHE A 170 -7.78 -34.76 -0.95
CA PHE A 170 -8.18 -33.40 -1.33
C PHE A 170 -9.57 -33.05 -0.81
N LYS A 171 -10.57 -33.93 -0.97
CA LYS A 171 -11.92 -33.68 -0.44
C LYS A 171 -11.90 -33.51 1.08
N ASP A 172 -11.16 -34.35 1.80
CA ASP A 172 -11.01 -34.24 3.27
C ASP A 172 -10.31 -32.93 3.69
N GLN A 173 -9.28 -32.49 2.95
CA GLN A 173 -8.56 -31.23 3.19
C GLN A 173 -9.44 -30.01 2.93
N PHE A 174 -10.14 -29.97 1.79
CA PHE A 174 -11.00 -28.82 1.45
C PHE A 174 -12.24 -28.76 2.34
N ASP A 175 -12.83 -29.89 2.74
CA ASP A 175 -13.94 -29.96 3.71
C ASP A 175 -13.50 -29.44 5.10
N ARG A 176 -12.27 -29.77 5.55
CA ARG A 176 -11.64 -29.18 6.75
C ARG A 176 -11.54 -27.64 6.69
N MET A 177 -11.22 -27.08 5.53
CA MET A 177 -11.23 -25.63 5.25
C MET A 177 -12.65 -25.06 5.04
N GLY A 178 -13.69 -25.89 5.02
CA GLY A 178 -15.09 -25.50 4.80
C GLY A 178 -15.53 -25.37 3.34
N PHE A 179 -14.78 -25.92 2.39
CA PHE A 179 -15.08 -25.91 0.96
C PHE A 179 -15.72 -27.23 0.53
N SER A 180 -16.92 -27.15 -0.06
CA SER A 180 -17.56 -28.29 -0.70
C SER A 180 -16.78 -28.75 -1.95
N VAL A 181 -17.07 -29.96 -2.46
CA VAL A 181 -16.42 -30.52 -3.65
C VAL A 181 -16.52 -29.59 -4.88
N THR A 182 -17.64 -28.88 -5.04
CA THR A 182 -17.81 -27.87 -6.10
C THR A 182 -16.93 -26.65 -5.86
N GLU A 183 -16.87 -26.13 -4.64
CA GLU A 183 -16.04 -24.97 -4.31
C GLU A 183 -14.53 -25.28 -4.34
N MET A 184 -14.13 -26.52 -4.04
CA MET A 184 -12.78 -27.04 -4.27
C MET A 184 -12.39 -26.96 -5.75
N ILE A 185 -13.26 -27.39 -6.66
CA ILE A 185 -13.01 -27.27 -8.12
C ILE A 185 -12.92 -25.80 -8.52
N GLN A 186 -13.83 -24.96 -8.01
CA GLN A 186 -13.87 -23.53 -8.31
C GLN A 186 -12.61 -22.81 -7.83
N VAL A 187 -12.21 -22.96 -6.57
CA VAL A 187 -11.06 -22.22 -6.02
C VAL A 187 -9.73 -22.64 -6.67
N VAL A 188 -9.58 -23.93 -7.02
CA VAL A 188 -8.40 -24.41 -7.77
C VAL A 188 -8.40 -23.85 -9.20
N ALA A 189 -9.52 -23.89 -9.94
CA ALA A 189 -9.60 -23.30 -11.28
C ALA A 189 -9.40 -21.76 -11.27
N CYS A 190 -9.94 -21.07 -10.27
CA CYS A 190 -9.78 -19.62 -10.10
C CYS A 190 -8.38 -19.21 -9.59
N GLY A 191 -7.61 -20.14 -9.02
CA GLY A 191 -6.19 -19.93 -8.69
C GLY A 191 -5.27 -20.23 -9.88
N HIS A 192 -5.49 -21.38 -10.52
CA HIS A 192 -4.63 -21.94 -11.56
C HIS A 192 -4.85 -21.35 -12.98
N THR A 193 -5.64 -20.29 -13.12
CA THR A 193 -5.60 -19.43 -14.33
C THR A 193 -4.39 -18.50 -14.35
N LEU A 194 -3.68 -18.32 -13.22
CA LEU A 194 -2.47 -17.50 -13.14
C LEU A 194 -1.21 -18.34 -12.84
N GLY A 195 -0.12 -18.01 -13.53
CA GLY A 195 1.22 -18.55 -13.26
C GLY A 195 1.47 -19.98 -13.75
N GLY A 196 2.66 -20.49 -13.44
CA GLY A 196 3.08 -21.85 -13.77
C GLY A 196 3.71 -22.63 -12.61
N VAL A 197 4.15 -23.84 -12.93
CA VAL A 197 4.93 -24.71 -12.04
C VAL A 197 6.42 -24.59 -12.38
N HIS A 198 7.26 -24.42 -11.37
CA HIS A 198 8.70 -24.20 -11.54
C HIS A 198 9.53 -25.50 -11.48
N THR A 199 10.49 -25.59 -12.40
CA THR A 199 11.48 -26.68 -12.53
C THR A 199 12.34 -26.85 -11.30
N THR A 200 12.71 -25.75 -10.64
CA THR A 200 13.66 -25.76 -9.51
C THR A 200 13.03 -26.44 -8.29
N GLU A 201 11.77 -26.13 -8.00
CA GLU A 201 10.98 -26.67 -6.90
C GLU A 201 10.36 -28.04 -7.24
N PHE A 202 9.94 -28.25 -8.50
CA PHE A 202 9.21 -29.45 -8.93
C PHE A 202 9.79 -30.13 -10.19
N PRO A 203 11.07 -30.56 -10.17
CA PRO A 203 11.75 -31.14 -11.35
C PRO A 203 11.14 -32.46 -11.87
N ASP A 204 10.40 -33.19 -11.02
CA ASP A 204 9.64 -34.38 -11.45
C ASP A 204 8.42 -34.03 -12.32
N ILE A 205 7.86 -32.83 -12.13
CA ILE A 205 6.65 -32.34 -12.79
C ILE A 205 7.05 -31.57 -14.06
N VAL A 206 8.04 -30.67 -13.94
CA VAL A 206 8.61 -29.86 -15.03
C VAL A 206 10.11 -30.16 -15.16
N PRO A 207 10.51 -31.11 -16.02
CA PRO A 207 11.92 -31.50 -16.15
C PRO A 207 12.81 -30.37 -16.69
N ALA A 208 14.04 -30.31 -16.21
CA ALA A 208 14.99 -29.27 -16.59
C ALA A 208 15.22 -29.16 -18.10
N GLY A 209 15.11 -27.94 -18.63
CA GLY A 209 15.26 -27.63 -20.06
C GLY A 209 14.02 -27.92 -20.92
N THR A 210 12.87 -28.25 -20.33
CA THR A 210 11.61 -28.43 -21.10
C THR A 210 10.83 -27.15 -21.35
N THR A 211 11.13 -26.05 -20.63
CA THR A 211 10.44 -24.76 -20.77
C THR A 211 11.39 -23.56 -20.72
N ALA A 212 10.90 -22.39 -21.15
CA ALA A 212 11.59 -21.11 -20.96
C ALA A 212 11.56 -20.69 -19.48
N ASN A 213 12.64 -20.04 -19.01
CA ASN A 213 12.86 -19.60 -17.63
C ASN A 213 12.70 -20.66 -16.51
N GLY A 214 12.38 -21.91 -16.86
CA GLY A 214 12.08 -22.97 -15.90
C GLY A 214 10.64 -22.98 -15.38
N GLU A 215 9.72 -22.18 -15.95
CA GLU A 215 8.28 -22.17 -15.60
C GLU A 215 7.46 -22.96 -16.65
N ALA A 216 6.47 -23.74 -16.23
CA ALA A 216 5.46 -24.35 -17.10
C ALA A 216 4.06 -23.79 -16.75
N PRO A 217 3.46 -22.95 -17.60
CA PRO A 217 2.13 -22.38 -17.38
C PRO A 217 1.01 -23.39 -17.11
N LEU A 218 0.04 -22.98 -16.30
CA LEU A 218 -1.15 -23.77 -15.97
C LEU A 218 -2.27 -23.66 -17.04
N ASP A 219 -2.20 -22.68 -17.94
CA ASP A 219 -2.96 -22.58 -19.20
C ASP A 219 -2.19 -21.76 -20.26
N SER A 220 -2.78 -21.48 -21.45
CA SER A 220 -2.12 -20.70 -22.50
C SER A 220 -2.01 -19.19 -22.26
N THR A 221 -2.55 -18.67 -21.15
CA THR A 221 -2.78 -17.24 -20.87
C THR A 221 -2.26 -16.81 -19.50
N VAL A 222 -1.19 -17.46 -19.04
CA VAL A 222 -0.48 -17.37 -17.74
C VAL A 222 -0.57 -16.08 -16.91
N ALA A 223 -0.68 -14.90 -17.54
CA ALA A 223 -0.76 -13.58 -16.89
C ALA A 223 -2.10 -12.85 -17.14
N ALA A 224 -3.20 -13.59 -17.33
CA ALA A 224 -4.56 -13.07 -17.49
C ALA A 224 -5.55 -13.93 -16.71
N PHE A 225 -6.48 -13.29 -16.00
CA PHE A 225 -7.49 -13.98 -15.20
C PHE A 225 -8.73 -14.28 -16.05
N ASP A 226 -8.70 -15.38 -16.78
CA ASP A 226 -9.80 -15.83 -17.64
C ASP A 226 -10.12 -17.32 -17.40
N ASN A 227 -10.88 -17.98 -18.29
CA ASN A 227 -11.30 -19.37 -18.13
C ASN A 227 -10.57 -20.38 -19.03
N LYS A 228 -9.34 -20.08 -19.46
CA LYS A 228 -8.51 -20.95 -20.30
C LYS A 228 -8.15 -22.28 -19.64
N VAL A 229 -7.71 -22.26 -18.38
CA VAL A 229 -7.55 -23.46 -17.53
C VAL A 229 -8.79 -24.38 -17.51
N VAL A 230 -10.00 -23.83 -17.73
CA VAL A 230 -11.25 -24.59 -17.82
C VAL A 230 -11.53 -25.09 -19.24
N THR A 231 -11.41 -24.22 -20.25
CA THR A 231 -11.76 -24.54 -21.64
C THR A 231 -10.80 -25.55 -22.26
N GLU A 232 -9.49 -25.34 -22.07
CA GLU A 232 -8.44 -26.22 -22.59
C GLU A 232 -8.43 -27.61 -21.92
N TYR A 233 -8.87 -27.67 -20.65
CA TYR A 233 -9.06 -28.92 -19.94
C TYR A 233 -10.21 -29.75 -20.52
N LEU A 234 -11.30 -29.09 -20.94
CA LEU A 234 -12.50 -29.76 -21.44
C LEU A 234 -12.43 -30.15 -22.92
N ASP A 235 -11.69 -29.40 -23.75
CA ASP A 235 -11.43 -29.76 -25.14
C ASP A 235 -10.23 -30.71 -25.33
N ASN A 236 -9.44 -30.92 -24.27
CA ASN A 236 -8.22 -31.75 -24.21
C ASN A 236 -7.00 -31.15 -24.93
N SER A 237 -6.96 -29.83 -25.13
CA SER A 237 -5.79 -29.11 -25.67
C SER A 237 -4.77 -28.68 -24.61
N THR A 238 -5.15 -28.67 -23.33
CA THR A 238 -4.32 -28.08 -22.26
C THR A 238 -2.90 -28.65 -22.15
N THR A 239 -1.94 -27.75 -21.93
CA THR A 239 -0.54 -28.07 -21.61
C THR A 239 -0.24 -28.10 -20.12
N ASN A 240 -1.26 -27.90 -19.25
CA ASN A 240 -1.11 -27.80 -17.79
C ASN A 240 -0.31 -29.00 -17.22
N PRO A 241 0.84 -28.77 -16.55
CA PRO A 241 1.72 -29.84 -16.06
C PRO A 241 1.14 -30.65 -14.89
N LEU A 242 0.04 -30.19 -14.28
CA LEU A 242 -0.74 -30.89 -13.24
C LEU A 242 -1.96 -31.63 -13.84
N VAL A 243 -2.20 -31.51 -15.15
CA VAL A 243 -3.20 -32.33 -15.89
C VAL A 243 -2.50 -33.38 -16.76
N VAL A 244 -1.48 -32.99 -17.52
CA VAL A 244 -0.83 -33.83 -18.55
C VAL A 244 0.67 -34.04 -18.28
N GLY A 245 1.40 -34.61 -19.23
CA GLY A 245 2.87 -34.67 -19.17
C GLY A 245 3.46 -35.64 -18.13
N PRO A 246 4.66 -35.33 -17.58
CA PRO A 246 5.38 -36.21 -16.66
C PRO A 246 4.60 -36.54 -15.38
N ALA A 247 3.87 -35.58 -14.82
CA ALA A 247 3.11 -35.72 -13.57
C ALA A 247 2.09 -36.86 -13.59
N VAL A 248 1.58 -37.23 -14.77
CA VAL A 248 0.67 -38.37 -14.95
C VAL A 248 1.34 -39.68 -14.49
N LYS A 249 2.58 -39.92 -14.92
CA LYS A 249 3.32 -41.18 -14.67
C LYS A 249 3.70 -41.38 -13.21
N ILE A 250 3.84 -40.29 -12.46
CA ILE A 250 4.26 -40.26 -11.04
C ILE A 250 3.11 -39.94 -10.08
N ASN A 251 1.87 -39.91 -10.57
CA ASN A 251 0.66 -39.57 -9.80
C ASN A 251 0.68 -38.17 -9.12
N LYS A 252 1.42 -37.20 -9.68
CA LYS A 252 1.44 -35.79 -9.21
C LYS A 252 0.48 -34.87 -10.00
N HIS A 253 -0.37 -35.44 -10.84
CA HIS A 253 -1.36 -34.71 -11.66
C HIS A 253 -2.57 -34.25 -10.80
N ALA A 254 -2.40 -33.19 -10.02
CA ALA A 254 -3.41 -32.70 -9.08
C ALA A 254 -4.70 -32.22 -9.77
N ASP A 255 -4.56 -31.29 -10.71
CA ASP A 255 -5.64 -30.59 -11.39
C ASP A 255 -6.59 -31.56 -12.08
N PHE A 256 -6.08 -32.57 -12.78
CA PHE A 256 -6.92 -33.61 -13.39
C PHE A 256 -7.79 -34.36 -12.36
N LYS A 257 -7.26 -34.65 -11.16
CA LYS A 257 -8.00 -35.32 -10.08
C LYS A 257 -9.08 -34.40 -9.50
N VAL A 258 -8.77 -33.12 -9.35
CA VAL A 258 -9.68 -32.09 -8.81
C VAL A 258 -10.77 -31.77 -9.81
N PHE A 259 -10.45 -31.37 -11.04
CA PHE A 259 -11.41 -30.98 -12.06
C PHE A 259 -12.41 -32.09 -12.43
N ASN A 260 -11.99 -33.36 -12.35
CA ASN A 260 -12.84 -34.54 -12.56
C ASN A 260 -13.57 -35.04 -11.29
N ALA A 261 -13.43 -34.36 -10.15
CA ALA A 261 -13.94 -34.82 -8.86
C ALA A 261 -15.48 -34.95 -8.78
N ASP A 262 -16.19 -34.33 -9.72
CA ASP A 262 -17.64 -34.36 -9.90
C ASP A 262 -18.08 -34.81 -11.32
N GLN A 263 -17.19 -35.42 -12.11
CA GLN A 263 -17.39 -35.78 -13.53
C GLN A 263 -17.51 -34.56 -14.47
N ASN A 264 -16.69 -33.54 -14.21
CA ASN A 264 -16.58 -32.28 -14.95
C ASN A 264 -17.89 -31.46 -14.96
N VAL A 265 -18.76 -31.59 -13.95
CA VAL A 265 -20.03 -30.84 -13.88
C VAL A 265 -19.77 -29.37 -13.56
N THR A 266 -18.94 -29.11 -12.55
CA THR A 266 -18.51 -27.75 -12.19
C THR A 266 -17.67 -27.14 -13.32
N MET A 267 -16.73 -27.89 -13.91
CA MET A 267 -15.92 -27.41 -15.03
C MET A 267 -16.78 -26.98 -16.23
N LYS A 268 -17.79 -27.78 -16.64
CA LYS A 268 -18.74 -27.42 -17.71
C LYS A 268 -19.61 -26.19 -17.38
N THR A 269 -19.69 -25.79 -16.12
CA THR A 269 -20.40 -24.56 -15.69
C THR A 269 -19.49 -23.33 -15.80
N LEU A 270 -18.17 -23.52 -15.71
CA LEU A 270 -17.16 -22.46 -15.74
C LEU A 270 -16.69 -22.09 -17.17
N THR A 271 -17.24 -22.71 -18.22
CA THR A 271 -16.89 -22.41 -19.62
C THR A 271 -17.45 -21.08 -20.14
N ASP A 272 -18.41 -20.46 -19.43
CA ASP A 272 -18.84 -19.09 -19.71
C ASP A 272 -17.93 -18.11 -18.92
N PRO A 273 -17.25 -17.16 -19.58
CA PRO A 273 -16.33 -16.23 -18.90
C PRO A 273 -17.01 -15.35 -17.84
N THR A 274 -18.29 -15.00 -18.02
CA THR A 274 -19.06 -14.19 -17.06
C THR A 274 -19.40 -15.01 -15.82
N VAL A 275 -19.76 -16.29 -16.01
CA VAL A 275 -19.98 -17.23 -14.90
C VAL A 275 -18.67 -17.49 -14.16
N PHE A 276 -17.56 -17.72 -14.87
CA PHE A 276 -16.24 -17.87 -14.26
C PHE A 276 -15.88 -16.66 -13.39
N GLN A 277 -15.91 -15.45 -13.94
CA GLN A 277 -15.63 -14.20 -13.21
C GLN A 277 -16.54 -14.03 -11.96
N SER A 278 -17.83 -14.33 -12.07
CA SER A 278 -18.79 -14.25 -10.96
C SER A 278 -18.56 -15.31 -9.86
N VAL A 279 -18.21 -16.53 -10.26
CA VAL A 279 -17.89 -17.63 -9.34
C VAL A 279 -16.55 -17.38 -8.65
N CYS A 280 -15.51 -16.98 -9.40
CA CYS A 280 -14.20 -16.68 -8.86
C CYS A 280 -14.23 -15.53 -7.85
N LYS A 281 -14.99 -14.48 -8.12
CA LYS A 281 -15.28 -13.43 -7.12
C LYS A 281 -15.77 -14.01 -5.79
N THR A 282 -16.72 -14.93 -5.87
CA THR A 282 -17.43 -15.48 -4.71
C THR A 282 -16.54 -16.47 -3.94
N VAL A 283 -15.84 -17.37 -4.64
CA VAL A 283 -15.00 -18.40 -3.99
C VAL A 283 -13.68 -17.84 -3.45
N LEU A 284 -13.08 -16.85 -4.13
CA LEU A 284 -11.89 -16.15 -3.63
C LEU A 284 -12.23 -15.19 -2.49
N GLN A 285 -13.43 -14.58 -2.47
CA GLN A 285 -13.93 -13.88 -1.27
C GLN A 285 -14.07 -14.86 -0.09
N LYS A 286 -14.69 -16.02 -0.31
CA LYS A 286 -14.79 -17.06 0.72
C LYS A 286 -13.41 -17.48 1.23
N MET A 287 -12.43 -17.66 0.34
CA MET A 287 -11.03 -17.97 0.70
C MET A 287 -10.46 -16.96 1.70
N ILE A 288 -10.51 -15.67 1.40
CA ILE A 288 -9.95 -14.65 2.32
C ILE A 288 -10.82 -14.40 3.56
N GLU A 289 -12.06 -14.87 3.61
CA GLU A 289 -12.98 -14.75 4.76
C GLU A 289 -12.98 -15.98 5.70
N VAL A 290 -12.23 -17.05 5.40
CA VAL A 290 -11.94 -18.12 6.39
C VAL A 290 -10.93 -17.62 7.41
N VAL A 291 -11.31 -17.56 8.69
CA VAL A 291 -10.51 -16.99 9.79
C VAL A 291 -10.72 -17.77 11.10
N PRO A 292 -9.78 -17.69 12.08
CA PRO A 292 -9.92 -18.34 13.38
C PRO A 292 -11.17 -17.91 14.17
N ALA A 293 -11.69 -18.81 15.01
CA ALA A 293 -12.87 -18.55 15.82
C ALA A 293 -12.62 -17.44 16.85
N GLY A 294 -13.50 -16.43 16.83
CA GLY A 294 -13.38 -15.23 17.67
C GLY A 294 -12.78 -14.02 16.95
N VAL A 295 -12.16 -14.21 15.77
CA VAL A 295 -11.90 -13.11 14.83
C VAL A 295 -13.24 -12.63 14.27
N VAL A 296 -13.45 -11.30 14.25
CA VAL A 296 -14.69 -10.68 13.76
C VAL A 296 -14.34 -9.67 12.67
N LEU A 297 -14.60 -10.06 11.43
CA LEU A 297 -14.39 -9.19 10.27
C LEU A 297 -15.46 -8.09 10.17
N THR A 298 -15.15 -7.01 9.44
CA THR A 298 -16.05 -5.87 9.24
C THR A 298 -17.39 -6.28 8.59
N THR A 299 -18.50 -5.69 9.06
CA THR A 299 -19.87 -5.96 8.58
C THR A 299 -20.06 -5.70 7.09
N ASP A 300 -19.31 -4.74 6.54
CA ASP A 300 -19.20 -4.44 5.12
C ASP A 300 -17.72 -4.56 4.66
N PRO A 301 -17.47 -4.85 3.37
CA PRO A 301 -16.14 -4.79 2.79
C PRO A 301 -15.53 -3.38 2.85
N VAL A 302 -14.21 -3.29 2.84
CA VAL A 302 -13.47 -2.05 2.62
C VAL A 302 -13.84 -1.51 1.23
N THR A 303 -14.15 -0.21 1.16
CA THR A 303 -14.50 0.49 -0.07
C THR A 303 -13.92 1.92 -0.04
N PRO A 304 -13.62 2.54 -1.19
CA PRO A 304 -12.99 3.85 -1.21
C PRO A 304 -14.00 4.97 -1.00
N TYR A 305 -13.74 5.76 0.05
CA TYR A 305 -14.46 6.99 0.43
C TYR A 305 -14.66 7.95 -0.73
N MET A 306 -15.87 8.53 -0.86
CA MET A 306 -16.13 9.67 -1.74
C MET A 306 -15.36 10.92 -1.29
N VAL A 307 -15.29 11.17 0.02
CA VAL A 307 -14.51 12.28 0.61
C VAL A 307 -13.82 11.82 1.90
N LYS A 308 -12.48 11.79 1.90
CA LYS A 308 -11.63 11.36 3.02
C LYS A 308 -10.64 12.46 3.45
N PRO A 309 -10.55 12.81 4.74
CA PRO A 309 -9.44 13.59 5.27
C PRO A 309 -8.15 12.75 5.37
N VAL A 310 -7.03 13.30 4.91
CA VAL A 310 -5.72 12.63 4.81
C VAL A 310 -4.64 13.50 5.46
N ASN A 311 -3.91 12.93 6.42
CA ASN A 311 -2.84 13.57 7.21
C ASN A 311 -3.20 14.97 7.73
N MET A 312 -4.43 15.12 8.26
CA MET A 312 -4.90 16.36 8.88
C MET A 312 -4.20 16.60 10.23
N GLN A 313 -3.47 17.71 10.35
CA GLN A 313 -2.70 18.08 11.54
C GLN A 313 -3.09 19.48 12.02
N LEU A 314 -3.16 19.67 13.33
CA LEU A 314 -3.08 21.00 13.94
C LEU A 314 -1.67 21.21 14.51
N THR A 315 -1.04 22.34 14.17
CA THR A 315 0.31 22.74 14.61
C THR A 315 0.25 24.13 15.22
N LEU A 316 0.82 24.36 16.39
CA LEU A 316 0.85 25.71 17.00
C LEU A 316 1.87 26.60 16.30
N ASN A 317 1.43 27.75 15.79
CA ASN A 317 2.31 28.76 15.20
C ASN A 317 2.95 29.63 16.30
N THR A 318 4.17 30.13 16.09
CA THR A 318 4.69 31.30 16.83
C THR A 318 3.75 32.51 16.61
N PRO A 319 3.38 33.28 17.65
CA PRO A 319 3.81 33.21 19.05
C PRO A 319 2.90 32.37 19.97
N GLY A 320 1.98 31.57 19.43
CA GLY A 320 1.07 30.72 20.20
C GLY A 320 -0.39 31.22 20.24
N SER A 321 -0.76 32.11 19.33
CA SER A 321 -2.12 32.64 19.17
C SER A 321 -2.96 31.93 18.10
N THR A 322 -2.36 31.13 17.22
CA THR A 322 -3.09 30.36 16.20
C THR A 322 -2.56 28.93 16.07
N LEU A 323 -3.46 28.00 15.78
CA LEU A 323 -3.13 26.68 15.23
C LEU A 323 -3.21 26.76 13.71
N LEU A 324 -2.17 26.33 13.00
CA LEU A 324 -2.27 25.97 11.59
C LEU A 324 -2.96 24.61 11.49
N LEU A 325 -4.15 24.56 10.88
CA LEU A 325 -4.74 23.34 10.35
C LEU A 325 -4.16 23.11 8.95
N SER A 326 -3.40 22.03 8.81
CA SER A 326 -2.84 21.55 7.54
C SER A 326 -3.28 20.12 7.24
N GLY A 327 -3.13 19.67 5.99
CA GLY A 327 -3.44 18.31 5.54
C GLY A 327 -4.04 18.31 4.15
N TYR A 328 -4.75 17.24 3.79
CA TYR A 328 -5.45 17.11 2.52
C TYR A 328 -6.88 16.62 2.72
N ILE A 329 -7.78 17.04 1.84
CA ILE A 329 -9.01 16.30 1.55
C ILE A 329 -8.80 15.57 0.23
N ARG A 330 -8.97 14.25 0.25
CA ARG A 330 -9.02 13.40 -0.94
C ARG A 330 -10.47 13.21 -1.35
N VAL A 331 -10.77 13.45 -2.62
CA VAL A 331 -12.10 13.25 -3.24
C VAL A 331 -11.99 12.13 -4.28
N ARG A 332 -12.93 11.19 -4.30
CA ARG A 332 -13.03 10.16 -5.35
C ARG A 332 -13.63 10.75 -6.62
N THR A 333 -12.88 10.67 -7.72
CA THR A 333 -13.18 11.35 -8.99
C THR A 333 -13.63 10.40 -10.10
N THR A 334 -13.70 9.10 -9.83
CA THR A 334 -14.10 8.01 -10.76
C THR A 334 -15.41 8.28 -11.49
N ASN A 335 -16.41 8.82 -10.79
CA ASN A 335 -17.69 9.26 -11.38
C ASN A 335 -17.92 10.76 -11.25
N LEU A 336 -16.89 11.52 -10.85
CA LEU A 336 -16.90 12.98 -10.69
C LEU A 336 -15.53 13.54 -11.16
N PRO A 337 -15.30 13.66 -12.49
CA PRO A 337 -13.97 13.96 -13.01
C PRO A 337 -13.38 15.24 -12.42
N SER A 338 -12.10 15.22 -12.04
CA SER A 338 -11.40 16.34 -11.39
C SER A 338 -11.51 17.67 -12.17
N SER A 339 -11.66 17.58 -13.49
CA SER A 339 -11.88 18.71 -14.39
C SER A 339 -13.23 19.41 -14.21
N SER A 340 -14.25 18.74 -13.67
CA SER A 340 -15.58 19.29 -13.37
C SER A 340 -15.63 20.03 -12.03
N ILE A 341 -14.75 19.68 -11.08
CA ILE A 341 -14.65 20.33 -9.77
C ILE A 341 -14.00 21.71 -9.96
N ASN A 342 -14.61 22.74 -9.36
CA ASN A 342 -14.08 24.10 -9.33
C ASN A 342 -13.14 24.28 -8.13
N ASN A 343 -13.62 23.90 -6.94
CA ASN A 343 -12.88 23.85 -5.69
C ASN A 343 -13.68 23.04 -4.66
N ILE A 344 -13.06 22.73 -3.52
CA ILE A 344 -13.79 22.38 -2.30
C ILE A 344 -13.80 23.55 -1.33
N LYS A 345 -14.78 23.56 -0.44
CA LYS A 345 -14.85 24.42 0.75
C LYS A 345 -14.93 23.53 1.99
N LEU A 346 -13.91 23.57 2.85
CA LEU A 346 -13.97 23.01 4.20
C LEU A 346 -14.64 24.04 5.11
N THR A 347 -15.69 23.63 5.84
CA THR A 347 -16.39 24.49 6.82
C THR A 347 -16.32 23.82 8.19
N TYR A 348 -15.67 24.48 9.16
CA TYR A 348 -15.38 23.92 10.48
C TYR A 348 -16.24 24.52 11.60
N LYS A 349 -16.18 23.88 12.76
CA LYS A 349 -16.85 24.26 14.01
C LYS A 349 -15.82 24.66 15.06
N ASP A 350 -16.14 25.65 15.91
CA ASP A 350 -15.32 25.95 17.10
C ASP A 350 -15.30 24.75 18.08
N ARG A 351 -14.45 24.80 19.12
CA ARG A 351 -14.26 23.69 20.07
C ARG A 351 -15.53 23.19 20.77
N ASN A 352 -16.62 23.96 20.76
CA ASN A 352 -17.90 23.62 21.40
C ASN A 352 -18.97 23.21 20.37
N GLY A 353 -18.60 22.97 19.10
CA GLY A 353 -19.53 22.68 18.01
C GLY A 353 -20.22 23.91 17.41
N GLY A 354 -19.87 25.12 17.86
CA GLY A 354 -20.47 26.38 17.41
C GLY A 354 -19.83 26.95 16.13
N ASN A 355 -20.30 28.14 15.74
CA ASN A 355 -19.78 28.90 14.59
C ASN A 355 -19.01 30.16 15.04
N ASN A 356 -18.43 30.18 16.25
CA ASN A 356 -17.86 31.40 16.85
C ASN A 356 -16.44 31.75 16.34
N CYS A 357 -15.91 30.95 15.41
CA CYS A 357 -14.62 31.10 14.70
C CYS A 357 -14.65 32.10 13.51
N GLY A 358 -15.55 33.10 13.53
CA GLY A 358 -15.69 34.08 12.46
C GLY A 358 -16.14 33.44 11.14
N THR A 359 -15.27 33.44 10.12
CA THR A 359 -15.58 32.87 8.79
C THR A 359 -15.66 31.33 8.81
N CYS A 360 -15.04 30.67 9.80
CA CYS A 360 -15.10 29.22 10.06
C CYS A 360 -14.92 28.32 8.81
N SER A 361 -14.18 28.75 7.79
CA SER A 361 -14.05 28.00 6.54
C SER A 361 -12.83 28.40 5.72
N THR A 362 -12.39 27.48 4.85
CA THR A 362 -11.32 27.69 3.87
C THR A 362 -11.68 26.97 2.55
N THR A 363 -11.07 27.39 1.43
CA THR A 363 -11.32 26.84 0.09
C THR A 363 -10.03 26.35 -0.54
N ALA A 364 -10.06 25.19 -1.17
CA ALA A 364 -8.91 24.56 -1.80
C ALA A 364 -9.24 24.12 -3.24
N THR A 365 -8.29 24.30 -4.16
CA THR A 365 -8.30 23.73 -5.51
C THR A 365 -7.51 22.41 -5.53
N VAL A 366 -7.65 21.61 -6.58
CA VAL A 366 -6.87 20.37 -6.71
C VAL A 366 -5.37 20.68 -6.86
N GLN A 367 -4.52 19.94 -6.14
CA GLN A 367 -3.05 19.99 -6.22
C GLN A 367 -2.48 18.80 -6.99
N GLY A 368 -3.07 17.62 -6.83
CA GLY A 368 -2.60 16.38 -7.45
C GLY A 368 -3.70 15.32 -7.52
N SER A 369 -3.40 14.20 -8.18
CA SER A 369 -4.33 13.09 -8.38
C SER A 369 -3.64 11.73 -8.22
N ALA A 370 -4.41 10.74 -7.79
CA ALA A 370 -3.99 9.33 -7.69
C ALA A 370 -4.99 8.40 -8.38
N THR A 371 -4.58 7.16 -8.62
CA THR A 371 -5.40 6.10 -9.23
C THR A 371 -5.22 4.76 -8.52
N GLY A 372 -6.29 3.97 -8.50
CA GLY A 372 -6.29 2.53 -8.22
C GLY A 372 -6.62 1.74 -9.48
N PHE A 373 -6.92 0.44 -9.36
CA PHE A 373 -7.32 -0.39 -10.51
C PHE A 373 -8.65 0.05 -11.15
N ASP A 374 -9.61 0.45 -10.33
CA ASP A 374 -10.99 0.77 -10.74
C ASP A 374 -11.37 2.24 -10.45
N ASP A 375 -10.44 3.04 -9.90
CA ASP A 375 -10.76 4.29 -9.23
C ASP A 375 -9.73 5.41 -9.47
N SER A 376 -10.19 6.66 -9.36
CA SER A 376 -9.34 7.86 -9.40
C SER A 376 -9.68 8.80 -8.24
N PHE A 377 -8.70 9.62 -7.84
CA PHE A 377 -8.80 10.53 -6.72
C PHE A 377 -8.16 11.90 -7.05
N GLY A 378 -8.74 12.97 -6.52
CA GLY A 378 -8.16 14.32 -6.51
C GLY A 378 -7.86 14.78 -5.09
N PHE A 379 -6.71 15.41 -4.87
CA PHE A 379 -6.26 15.90 -3.57
C PHE A 379 -6.31 17.42 -3.50
N PHE A 380 -6.89 17.93 -2.41
CA PHE A 380 -7.13 19.35 -2.17
C PHE A 380 -6.44 19.75 -0.85
N PRO A 381 -5.37 20.55 -0.89
CA PRO A 381 -4.59 20.88 0.30
C PRO A 381 -5.37 21.81 1.23
N ILE A 382 -5.42 21.47 2.50
CA ILE A 382 -5.92 22.35 3.56
C ILE A 382 -4.73 23.09 4.15
N SER A 383 -4.87 24.40 4.26
CA SER A 383 -4.00 25.28 5.03
C SER A 383 -4.84 26.45 5.53
N THR A 384 -5.06 26.54 6.84
CA THR A 384 -5.82 27.63 7.45
C THR A 384 -5.43 27.85 8.91
N ASN A 385 -5.38 29.11 9.35
CA ASN A 385 -5.06 29.45 10.74
C ASN A 385 -6.34 29.59 11.56
N ILE A 386 -6.43 28.82 12.64
CA ILE A 386 -7.53 28.77 13.61
C ILE A 386 -7.08 29.48 14.88
N ASP A 387 -7.91 30.38 15.41
CA ASP A 387 -7.60 31.12 16.63
C ASP A 387 -7.64 30.22 17.87
N VAL A 388 -6.59 30.20 18.70
CA VAL A 388 -6.49 29.33 19.89
C VAL A 388 -7.55 29.62 20.96
N THR A 389 -8.28 30.73 20.88
CA THR A 389 -9.41 31.05 21.76
C THR A 389 -10.69 30.33 21.36
N THR A 390 -10.89 30.07 20.06
CA THR A 390 -12.08 29.39 19.53
C THR A 390 -11.83 27.90 19.28
N GLY A 391 -10.65 27.53 18.80
CA GLY A 391 -10.30 26.15 18.54
C GLY A 391 -11.13 25.50 17.42
N ILE A 392 -11.11 24.17 17.38
CA ILE A 392 -11.88 23.36 16.44
C ILE A 392 -12.39 22.07 17.10
N SER A 393 -13.54 21.56 16.65
CA SER A 393 -14.11 20.26 17.06
C SER A 393 -14.47 19.33 15.90
N SER A 394 -14.89 19.89 14.76
CA SER A 394 -15.25 19.12 13.57
C SER A 394 -15.31 20.00 12.31
N PHE A 395 -15.48 19.38 11.14
CA PHE A 395 -15.77 20.07 9.88
C PHE A 395 -16.66 19.25 8.93
N THR A 396 -17.16 19.92 7.89
CA THR A 396 -17.81 19.34 6.70
C THR A 396 -17.12 19.84 5.43
N VAL A 397 -17.31 19.14 4.32
CA VAL A 397 -16.69 19.47 3.02
C VAL A 397 -17.78 19.70 1.97
N THR A 398 -17.84 20.89 1.39
CA THR A 398 -18.67 21.17 0.21
C THR A 398 -17.80 21.10 -1.04
N ILE A 399 -18.13 20.20 -1.97
CA ILE A 399 -17.56 20.20 -3.33
C ILE A 399 -18.37 21.18 -4.18
N ASN A 400 -17.70 22.13 -4.83
CA ASN A 400 -18.31 23.10 -5.74
C ASN A 400 -17.92 22.75 -7.18
N LEU A 401 -18.90 22.60 -8.06
CA LEU A 401 -18.69 22.21 -9.46
C LEU A 401 -18.71 23.44 -10.39
N LYS A 402 -18.12 23.29 -11.57
CA LYS A 402 -17.99 24.40 -12.56
C LYS A 402 -19.30 24.77 -13.26
N ASP A 403 -20.34 23.96 -13.13
CA ASP A 403 -21.71 24.29 -13.57
C ASP A 403 -22.47 25.17 -12.56
N GLY A 404 -21.87 25.46 -11.40
CA GLY A 404 -22.48 26.24 -10.32
C GLY A 404 -23.25 25.41 -9.29
N THR A 405 -23.34 24.09 -9.45
CA THR A 405 -23.89 23.18 -8.43
C THR A 405 -22.88 22.91 -7.31
N SER A 406 -23.37 22.43 -6.18
CA SER A 406 -22.51 22.02 -5.06
C SER A 406 -23.15 20.89 -4.25
N GLN A 407 -22.31 20.06 -3.63
CA GLN A 407 -22.74 18.96 -2.76
C GLN A 407 -21.91 18.98 -1.47
N THR A 408 -22.57 18.89 -0.32
CA THR A 408 -21.90 18.83 0.99
C THR A 408 -21.84 17.40 1.49
N TYR A 409 -20.67 17.01 1.95
CA TYR A 409 -20.35 15.76 2.60
C TYR A 409 -20.10 16.05 4.08
N ASP A 410 -20.89 15.42 4.94
CA ASP A 410 -20.96 15.66 6.38
C ASP A 410 -20.63 14.40 7.19
N ASN A 411 -19.88 13.46 6.59
CA ASN A 411 -19.45 12.22 7.23
C ASN A 411 -20.64 11.38 7.76
N ASN A 412 -21.64 11.15 6.90
CA ASN A 412 -22.91 10.49 7.23
C ASN A 412 -23.66 11.15 8.40
N GLY A 413 -23.72 12.49 8.42
CA GLY A 413 -24.35 13.29 9.47
C GLY A 413 -23.52 13.48 10.74
N ASN A 414 -22.34 12.86 10.88
CA ASN A 414 -21.53 12.94 12.09
C ASN A 414 -20.59 14.18 12.13
N SER A 415 -20.36 14.82 10.98
CA SER A 415 -19.19 15.67 10.68
C SER A 415 -17.85 14.92 10.80
N TYR A 416 -16.80 15.42 10.15
CA TYR A 416 -15.44 14.89 10.30
C TYR A 416 -14.86 15.42 11.63
N PRO A 417 -14.55 14.56 12.62
CA PRO A 417 -14.11 15.01 13.94
C PRO A 417 -12.63 15.41 13.95
N ILE A 418 -12.27 16.46 14.69
CA ILE A 418 -10.87 16.85 14.92
C ILE A 418 -10.76 17.61 16.25
N SER A 419 -9.77 17.26 17.09
CA SER A 419 -9.63 17.85 18.42
C SER A 419 -8.48 18.85 18.50
N ASP A 420 -8.71 20.01 19.12
CA ASP A 420 -7.62 20.93 19.53
C ASP A 420 -6.98 20.55 20.87
N ALA A 421 -7.46 19.51 21.55
CA ALA A 421 -7.18 19.30 22.98
C ALA A 421 -5.81 18.67 23.30
N VAL A 422 -5.29 17.86 22.38
CA VAL A 422 -4.04 17.08 22.47
C VAL A 422 -3.48 16.99 21.05
N LEU A 423 -2.22 17.36 20.83
CA LEU A 423 -1.60 17.42 19.49
C LEU A 423 -0.13 17.01 19.52
N ILE A 424 0.38 16.34 18.48
CA ILE A 424 1.83 16.26 18.22
C ILE A 424 2.31 17.54 17.52
N GLN A 425 3.28 18.21 18.13
CA GLN A 425 3.91 19.40 17.54
C GLN A 425 5.09 18.94 16.68
N LYS A 426 4.80 18.54 15.43
CA LYS A 426 5.79 17.97 14.50
C LYS A 426 7.07 18.82 14.35
N PRO A 427 7.04 20.17 14.25
CA PRO A 427 8.27 20.98 14.16
C PRO A 427 9.17 20.94 15.41
N GLN A 428 8.61 20.67 16.60
CA GLN A 428 9.37 20.50 17.84
C GLN A 428 9.67 19.02 18.14
N SER A 429 9.30 18.12 17.24
CA SER A 429 9.53 16.68 17.34
C SER A 429 10.57 16.26 16.30
N CYS A 430 11.33 15.21 16.56
CA CYS A 430 12.39 14.76 15.66
C CYS A 430 12.70 13.28 15.81
N LEU A 431 13.13 12.67 14.70
CA LEU A 431 13.58 11.28 14.64
C LEU A 431 14.88 11.19 13.85
N LEU A 432 15.99 10.87 14.53
CA LEU A 432 17.25 10.55 13.86
C LEU A 432 17.22 9.09 13.39
N GLN A 433 16.60 8.85 12.23
CA GLN A 433 16.13 7.53 11.78
C GLN A 433 17.19 6.42 11.87
N GLY A 434 18.43 6.68 11.43
CA GLY A 434 19.55 5.72 11.47
C GLY A 434 20.02 5.30 12.88
N SER A 435 19.59 6.00 13.93
CA SER A 435 19.81 5.63 15.34
C SER A 435 18.53 5.24 16.08
N GLY A 436 17.37 5.44 15.45
CA GLY A 436 16.05 5.33 16.09
C GLY A 436 15.76 6.37 17.18
N ALA A 437 16.65 7.34 17.42
CA ALA A 437 16.49 8.32 18.49
C ALA A 437 15.34 9.30 18.17
N LEU A 438 14.20 9.07 18.82
CA LEU A 438 13.00 9.88 18.77
C LEU A 438 12.98 10.86 19.94
N THR A 439 12.59 12.10 19.67
CA THR A 439 12.04 13.01 20.68
C THR A 439 10.72 13.55 20.16
N ALA A 440 9.62 13.18 20.83
CA ALA A 440 8.29 13.68 20.51
C ALA A 440 7.93 14.83 21.46
N THR A 441 7.48 15.92 20.88
CA THR A 441 6.94 17.08 21.59
C THR A 441 5.46 17.19 21.28
N ALA A 442 4.65 17.22 22.33
CA ALA A 442 3.20 17.37 22.27
C ALA A 442 2.75 18.71 22.86
N LEU A 443 1.54 19.10 22.49
CA LEU A 443 0.77 20.19 23.09
C LEU A 443 -0.47 19.60 23.73
N VAL A 444 -0.74 20.01 24.97
CA VAL A 444 -1.96 19.65 25.69
C VAL A 444 -2.61 20.92 26.20
N ARG A 445 -3.89 21.10 25.91
CA ARG A 445 -4.67 22.29 26.26
C ARG A 445 -4.72 22.46 27.79
N ASN A 446 -4.56 23.69 28.28
CA ASN A 446 -4.23 23.97 29.70
C ASN A 446 -5.21 23.35 30.71
N ASP A 447 -6.49 23.29 30.36
CA ASP A 447 -7.59 22.67 31.13
C ASP A 447 -7.42 21.16 31.36
N ARG A 448 -6.65 20.47 30.51
CA ARG A 448 -6.38 19.02 30.60
C ARG A 448 -5.07 18.68 31.31
N THR A 449 -4.28 19.67 31.72
CA THR A 449 -2.90 19.44 32.20
C THR A 449 -2.77 18.90 33.64
N SER A 450 -3.91 18.49 34.22
CA SER A 450 -4.05 17.66 35.43
C SER A 450 -4.12 16.16 35.12
N LEU A 451 -4.39 15.78 33.86
CA LEU A 451 -4.47 14.40 33.40
C LEU A 451 -3.07 13.86 33.04
N PRO A 452 -2.84 12.54 33.13
CA PRO A 452 -1.62 11.92 32.59
C PRO A 452 -1.55 12.14 31.08
N VAL A 453 -0.34 12.29 30.55
CA VAL A 453 -0.04 12.43 29.12
C VAL A 453 1.02 11.40 28.77
N ASN A 454 0.77 10.57 27.75
CA ASN A 454 1.66 9.51 27.33
C ASN A 454 1.92 9.59 25.82
N LEU A 455 3.15 9.30 25.43
CA LEU A 455 3.53 8.94 24.07
C LEU A 455 3.45 7.41 23.96
N VAL A 456 2.66 6.90 23.02
CA VAL A 456 2.74 5.51 22.57
C VAL A 456 3.47 5.50 21.23
N VAL A 457 4.41 4.55 21.06
CA VAL A 457 5.18 4.35 19.84
C VAL A 457 4.99 2.92 19.39
N SER A 458 4.36 2.74 18.23
CA SER A 458 4.30 1.46 17.53
C SER A 458 5.42 1.42 16.49
N TYR A 459 6.24 0.36 16.47
CA TYR A 459 7.42 0.29 15.62
C TYR A 459 7.72 -1.15 15.16
N LEU A 460 8.42 -1.29 14.04
CA LEU A 460 8.82 -2.58 13.48
C LEU A 460 10.25 -2.94 13.91
N VAL A 461 10.51 -4.24 14.13
CA VAL A 461 11.84 -4.78 14.44
C VAL A 461 12.12 -5.99 13.53
N PRO A 462 13.19 -5.98 12.70
CA PRO A 462 13.54 -7.12 11.86
C PRO A 462 13.75 -8.41 12.67
N ARG A 463 13.19 -9.53 12.18
CA ARG A 463 13.36 -10.84 12.80
C ARG A 463 14.63 -11.52 12.28
N ASN A 464 15.72 -11.38 13.04
CA ASN A 464 16.96 -12.13 12.82
C ASN A 464 16.86 -13.57 13.38
N THR A 465 15.73 -14.24 13.12
CA THR A 465 15.40 -15.59 13.59
C THR A 465 15.98 -16.66 12.68
N ALA A 466 16.48 -17.77 13.26
CA ALA A 466 17.02 -18.90 12.50
C ALA A 466 15.98 -19.55 11.56
N ASP A 467 14.69 -19.39 11.89
CA ASP A 467 13.54 -19.96 11.21
C ASP A 467 13.21 -19.28 9.87
N GLY A 468 13.96 -18.24 9.48
CA GLY A 468 13.87 -17.60 8.17
C GLY A 468 12.66 -16.69 7.94
N ASN A 469 11.89 -16.38 9.00
CA ASN A 469 10.69 -15.54 8.94
C ASN A 469 11.00 -14.15 8.34
N PRO A 470 10.34 -13.77 7.21
CA PRO A 470 10.61 -12.51 6.51
C PRO A 470 9.96 -11.26 7.13
N VAL A 471 8.98 -11.44 8.01
CA VAL A 471 8.12 -10.35 8.51
C VAL A 471 8.77 -9.70 9.74
N PRO A 472 8.89 -8.36 9.81
CA PRO A 472 9.36 -7.69 11.02
C PRO A 472 8.31 -7.76 12.14
N ALA A 473 8.74 -7.90 13.39
CA ALA A 473 7.85 -7.88 14.54
C ALA A 473 7.32 -6.46 14.80
N LEU A 474 5.99 -6.28 14.78
CA LEU A 474 5.34 -5.08 15.31
C LEU A 474 5.43 -5.08 16.85
N ASN A 475 5.98 -4.00 17.40
CA ASN A 475 6.21 -3.78 18.82
C ASN A 475 5.57 -2.47 19.27
N ASN A 476 5.26 -2.35 20.56
CA ASN A 476 4.68 -1.14 21.15
C ASN A 476 5.47 -0.73 22.41
N ALA A 477 5.77 0.56 22.53
CA ALA A 477 6.31 1.19 23.73
C ALA A 477 5.38 2.29 24.23
N THR A 478 5.39 2.60 25.53
CA THR A 478 4.60 3.67 26.12
C THR A 478 5.41 4.44 27.16
N MET A 479 5.51 5.75 26.99
CA MET A 479 6.33 6.65 27.81
C MET A 479 5.45 7.77 28.36
N ALA A 480 5.45 7.97 29.68
CA ALA A 480 4.86 9.15 30.28
C ALA A 480 5.63 10.41 29.82
N MET A 481 4.91 11.43 29.35
CA MET A 481 5.53 12.67 28.86
C MET A 481 5.78 13.65 30.00
N THR A 482 6.94 14.29 30.00
CA THR A 482 7.33 15.30 30.98
C THR A 482 6.65 16.63 30.66
N LYS A 483 5.97 17.22 31.64
CA LYS A 483 5.32 18.55 31.52
C LYS A 483 6.38 19.64 31.42
N GLY A 484 6.34 20.42 30.34
CA GLY A 484 7.24 21.54 30.06
C GLY A 484 6.57 22.90 30.26
N ASN A 485 7.10 23.90 29.55
CA ASN A 485 6.57 25.28 29.58
C ASN A 485 5.18 25.37 28.93
N CYS A 486 4.41 26.38 29.32
CA CYS A 486 3.16 26.74 28.64
C CYS A 486 3.31 27.99 27.76
N VAL A 487 2.51 28.04 26.70
CA VAL A 487 2.40 29.14 25.74
C VAL A 487 0.92 29.32 25.40
N GLY A 488 0.37 30.50 25.65
CA GLY A 488 -1.06 30.77 25.43
C GLY A 488 -1.95 29.75 26.17
N GLN A 489 -2.86 29.08 25.46
CA GLN A 489 -3.76 28.06 26.03
C GLN A 489 -3.19 26.63 26.04
N TYR A 490 -1.92 26.44 25.71
CA TYR A 490 -1.30 25.11 25.60
C TYR A 490 -0.08 24.96 26.52
N THR A 491 0.08 23.76 27.06
CA THR A 491 1.30 23.33 27.74
C THR A 491 2.04 22.32 26.88
N PHE A 492 3.35 22.51 26.71
CA PHE A 492 4.21 21.57 26.02
C PHE A 492 4.46 20.34 26.91
N TYR A 493 4.53 19.17 26.30
CA TYR A 493 4.92 17.91 26.93
C TYR A 493 5.99 17.23 26.06
N THR A 494 7.02 16.63 26.65
CA THR A 494 8.10 15.99 25.90
C THR A 494 8.39 14.57 26.37
N ALA A 495 8.71 13.68 25.44
CA ALA A 495 9.27 12.36 25.72
C ALA A 495 10.32 12.00 24.67
N SER A 496 11.37 11.31 25.10
CA SER A 496 12.41 10.76 24.22
C SER A 496 12.44 9.25 24.34
N TYR A 497 12.72 8.57 23.23
CA TYR A 497 12.76 7.11 23.13
C TYR A 497 13.73 6.70 22.03
N THR A 498 14.28 5.48 22.11
CA THR A 498 15.15 4.93 21.06
C THR A 498 14.47 3.74 20.43
N ILE A 499 13.99 3.91 19.20
CA ILE A 499 13.31 2.87 18.43
C ILE A 499 14.32 1.83 17.97
N ALA A 500 14.17 0.60 18.46
CA ALA A 500 15.03 -0.52 18.09
C ALA A 500 14.77 -1.02 16.65
N GLY A 501 15.75 -1.71 16.07
CA GLY A 501 15.56 -2.47 14.83
C GLY A 501 15.80 -1.72 13.51
N GLY A 502 16.09 -0.42 13.52
CA GLY A 502 16.43 0.36 12.31
C GLY A 502 15.23 0.73 11.43
N LEU A 503 14.10 0.03 11.54
CA LEU A 503 12.82 0.34 10.87
C LEU A 503 12.05 1.48 11.55
N SER A 504 12.77 2.48 12.06
CA SER A 504 12.20 3.57 12.87
C SER A 504 11.28 4.51 12.09
N TYR A 505 11.45 4.57 10.77
CA TYR A 505 10.63 5.33 9.83
C TYR A 505 9.21 4.76 9.65
N ASN A 506 8.99 3.45 9.85
CA ASN A 506 7.66 2.85 9.82
C ASN A 506 6.82 3.23 11.05
N ALA A 507 7.45 3.79 12.09
CA ALA A 507 6.81 3.93 13.38
C ALA A 507 5.60 4.88 13.33
N LYS A 508 4.57 4.53 14.10
CA LYS A 508 3.35 5.31 14.29
C LYS A 508 3.34 5.85 15.73
N LEU A 509 2.97 7.11 15.88
CA LEU A 509 3.03 7.87 17.12
C LEU A 509 1.63 8.28 17.56
N ASP A 510 1.30 7.98 18.81
CA ASP A 510 0.04 8.36 19.47
C ASP A 510 0.37 9.20 20.71
N ILE A 511 -0.17 10.41 20.79
CA ILE A 511 -0.14 11.24 22.00
C ILE A 511 -1.50 11.08 22.69
N VAL A 512 -1.51 10.52 23.90
CA VAL A 512 -2.74 10.21 24.65
C VAL A 512 -2.79 11.01 25.95
N SER A 513 -3.89 11.72 26.20
CA SER A 513 -4.15 12.43 27.45
C SER A 513 -5.40 11.89 28.14
N GLY A 514 -5.31 11.63 29.45
CA GLY A 514 -6.42 11.08 30.24
C GLY A 514 -6.54 9.56 30.19
N SER A 515 -7.70 9.04 30.59
CA SER A 515 -8.01 7.60 30.53
C SER A 515 -9.51 7.37 30.53
N ARG A 516 -9.96 6.22 30.00
CA ARG A 516 -11.38 5.83 29.96
C ARG A 516 -12.23 6.93 29.31
N ALA A 517 -13.25 7.45 29.99
CA ALA A 517 -14.19 8.44 29.44
C ALA A 517 -13.56 9.81 29.14
N ASP A 518 -12.45 10.16 29.80
CA ASP A 518 -11.74 11.43 29.60
C ASP A 518 -10.60 11.32 28.57
N LEU A 519 -10.42 10.15 27.92
CA LEU A 519 -9.33 9.91 26.98
C LEU A 519 -9.53 10.73 25.69
N VAL A 520 -8.49 11.46 25.29
CA VAL A 520 -8.37 12.12 23.99
C VAL A 520 -6.95 11.86 23.46
N SER A 521 -6.81 11.60 22.16
CA SER A 521 -5.51 11.39 21.53
C SER A 521 -5.37 12.06 20.16
N ASP A 522 -4.13 12.37 19.82
CA ASP A 522 -3.66 12.61 18.45
C ASP A 522 -2.89 11.35 18.01
N SER A 523 -3.45 10.60 17.07
CA SER A 523 -3.17 9.17 16.88
C SER A 523 -2.73 8.81 15.46
N PHE A 524 -1.88 7.79 15.34
CA PHE A 524 -1.37 7.20 14.11
C PHE A 524 -0.49 8.13 13.26
N ASN A 525 0.18 9.08 13.91
CA ASN A 525 1.11 10.00 13.24
C ASN A 525 2.35 9.26 12.75
N ALA A 526 2.70 9.40 11.46
CA ALA A 526 3.87 8.75 10.90
C ALA A 526 5.16 9.42 11.40
N ALA A 527 6.07 8.65 12.00
CA ALA A 527 7.34 9.15 12.50
C ALA A 527 8.31 9.58 11.37
N SER A 528 8.08 9.10 10.15
CA SER A 528 8.77 9.57 8.93
C SER A 528 8.45 11.02 8.53
N GLU A 529 7.38 11.63 9.06
CA GLU A 529 7.08 13.06 8.88
C GLU A 529 7.87 13.96 9.83
N LEU A 530 8.72 13.40 10.70
CA LEU A 530 9.56 14.17 11.63
C LEU A 530 10.95 14.44 11.03
N SER A 531 11.46 15.65 11.25
CA SER A 531 12.81 16.03 10.87
C SER A 531 13.87 15.30 11.71
N GLY A 532 15.09 15.16 11.18
CA GLY A 532 16.23 14.62 11.93
C GLY A 532 16.69 15.49 13.13
N THR A 533 16.20 16.73 13.23
CA THR A 533 16.47 17.67 14.32
C THR A 533 15.19 18.36 14.79
N CYS A 534 15.08 18.59 16.11
CA CYS A 534 13.93 19.23 16.73
C CYS A 534 14.13 20.76 16.70
N ALA A 535 13.24 21.51 16.05
CA ALA A 535 13.32 22.98 16.05
C ALA A 535 12.83 23.56 17.38
N THR A 536 13.44 24.66 17.84
CA THR A 536 12.99 25.37 19.05
C THR A 536 11.72 26.19 18.77
N PHE A 537 10.78 26.20 19.72
CA PHE A 537 9.64 27.12 19.65
C PHE A 537 10.09 28.52 20.08
N ALA A 538 10.04 29.48 19.15
CA ALA A 538 10.54 30.83 19.37
C ALA A 538 9.43 31.80 19.78
N GLY A 539 9.68 32.56 20.86
CA GLY A 539 8.69 33.46 21.46
C GLY A 539 7.55 32.71 22.17
N GLY A 540 6.62 33.45 22.76
CA GLY A 540 5.47 32.84 23.42
C GLY A 540 4.47 33.87 23.96
N ALA A 541 3.19 33.67 23.65
CA ALA A 541 2.08 34.31 24.32
C ALA A 541 2.08 33.88 25.81
N ALA A 542 1.86 34.85 26.71
CA ALA A 542 1.79 34.58 28.13
C ALA A 542 0.74 33.49 28.44
N CYS A 543 1.03 32.65 29.44
CA CYS A 543 0.15 31.55 29.83
C CYS A 543 -1.28 32.02 30.13
N GLY A 544 -2.23 31.56 29.32
CA GLY A 544 -3.65 31.71 29.56
C GLY A 544 -4.05 30.88 30.76
N GLY A 545 -4.29 31.55 31.88
CA GLY A 545 -4.77 30.91 33.11
C GLY A 545 -6.18 30.34 32.92
N SER A 546 -6.40 29.13 33.45
CA SER A 546 -7.71 28.47 33.48
C SER A 546 -8.65 29.13 34.49
N THR A 547 -9.03 30.39 34.23
CA THR A 547 -9.95 31.15 35.09
C THR A 547 -11.38 30.62 34.96
N SER A 548 -11.76 29.72 35.88
CA SER A 548 -13.16 29.34 36.06
C SER A 548 -14.02 30.57 36.35
N SER A 549 -15.18 30.65 35.71
CA SER A 549 -16.10 31.77 35.83
C SER A 549 -16.70 31.87 37.24
N SER A 550 -16.34 32.92 37.98
CA SER A 550 -17.03 33.34 39.19
C SER A 550 -17.48 34.80 39.05
N THR A 551 -18.79 34.99 38.96
CA THR A 551 -19.39 36.32 38.77
C THR A 551 -19.21 37.19 40.01
N SER A 552 -18.65 38.38 39.86
CA SER A 552 -18.71 39.44 40.87
C SER A 552 -18.76 40.80 40.19
N SER A 553 -19.90 41.47 40.33
CA SER A 553 -20.23 42.72 39.65
C SER A 553 -19.89 43.94 40.50
N SER A 554 -19.14 44.91 39.94
CA SER A 554 -19.03 46.26 40.51
C SER A 554 -18.93 47.32 39.41
N THR A 555 -20.05 47.97 39.11
CA THR A 555 -20.15 49.11 38.18
C THR A 555 -19.59 50.38 38.81
N SER A 556 -18.84 51.17 38.04
CA SER A 556 -18.85 52.64 38.12
C SER A 556 -18.04 53.27 36.99
N SER A 557 -18.52 54.40 36.47
CA SER A 557 -17.97 55.12 35.31
C SER A 557 -17.68 56.57 35.65
N SER A 558 -16.56 57.14 35.16
CA SER A 558 -16.39 58.59 35.07
C SER A 558 -15.42 58.99 33.95
N THR A 559 -15.82 59.97 33.15
CA THR A 559 -15.07 60.57 32.03
C THR A 559 -14.23 61.77 32.50
N SER A 560 -13.10 62.08 31.85
CA SER A 560 -12.82 63.41 31.26
C SER A 560 -11.40 63.58 30.69
N SER A 561 -11.33 64.38 29.64
CA SER A 561 -10.23 64.64 28.70
C SER A 561 -9.07 65.54 29.19
N SER A 562 -7.98 65.54 28.38
CA SER A 562 -7.13 66.70 28.00
C SER A 562 -6.19 67.35 29.06
N SER A 563 -5.03 67.95 28.72
CA SER A 563 -4.24 68.07 27.45
C SER A 563 -2.87 68.71 27.69
N SER A 564 -1.88 68.51 26.81
CA SER A 564 -0.86 69.52 26.43
C SER A 564 0.03 69.05 25.25
N THR A 565 0.67 69.99 24.55
CA THR A 565 1.37 69.75 23.26
C THR A 565 2.69 70.54 23.17
N SER A 566 3.60 70.09 22.28
CA SER A 566 4.68 70.84 21.60
C SER A 566 6.02 71.03 22.34
N SER A 567 7.19 71.28 21.71
CA SER A 567 7.79 70.97 20.36
C SER A 567 9.19 71.62 20.28
N SER A 568 10.15 71.04 19.51
CA SER A 568 11.38 71.71 18.95
C SER A 568 12.45 72.29 19.93
N SER A 569 13.75 72.47 19.60
CA SER A 569 14.63 72.02 18.47
C SER A 569 16.11 72.47 18.63
N LEU A 570 17.09 71.70 18.08
CA LEU A 570 18.42 72.13 17.56
C LEU A 570 19.49 72.65 18.60
N SER A 571 20.83 72.56 18.40
CA SER A 571 21.66 71.98 17.31
C SER A 571 23.14 71.69 17.68
N THR A 572 23.86 71.05 16.72
CA THR A 572 25.34 70.86 16.59
C THR A 572 26.01 69.88 17.59
N SER A 573 27.23 69.32 17.35
CA SER A 573 28.30 69.68 16.39
C SER A 573 29.11 68.48 15.81
N SER A 574 30.27 68.77 15.19
CA SER A 574 31.25 67.90 14.48
C SER A 574 32.27 67.19 15.41
N THR A 575 33.11 66.21 15.00
CA THR A 575 33.80 65.99 13.70
C THR A 575 34.02 64.49 13.36
N SER A 576 34.40 64.19 12.11
CA SER A 576 34.48 62.88 11.41
C SER A 576 35.75 62.05 11.71
N THR A 577 36.11 60.90 11.10
CA THR A 577 35.79 60.20 9.80
C THR A 577 36.32 58.73 9.91
N THR A 578 35.99 57.65 9.16
CA THR A 578 35.11 57.35 8.00
C THR A 578 34.82 55.83 7.96
N ARG A 579 33.64 55.36 7.47
CA ARG A 579 33.48 54.10 6.69
C ARG A 579 32.16 54.12 5.88
N THR A 580 32.17 53.55 4.68
CA THR A 580 31.12 53.73 3.66
C THR A 580 29.90 52.83 3.85
N THR A 581 28.71 53.35 3.56
CA THR A 581 27.45 52.62 3.35
C THR A 581 26.84 52.98 2.00
N SER A 582 26.09 52.05 1.40
CA SER A 582 25.31 52.28 0.17
C SER A 582 23.96 51.56 0.27
N THR A 583 22.88 52.32 0.26
CA THR A 583 21.51 51.83 0.39
C THR A 583 21.00 51.22 -0.92
N THR A 584 20.14 50.21 -0.86
CA THR A 584 19.29 49.79 -1.99
C THR A 584 17.92 49.38 -1.45
N SER A 585 16.87 49.74 -2.20
CA SER A 585 15.47 49.71 -1.73
C SER A 585 14.87 48.30 -1.68
N SER A 586 13.91 48.11 -0.77
CA SER A 586 13.02 46.95 -0.73
C SER A 586 11.84 47.12 -1.70
N THR A 587 11.64 46.14 -2.57
CA THR A 587 10.40 46.00 -3.38
C THR A 587 9.76 44.65 -3.10
N THR A 588 8.49 44.67 -2.73
CA THR A 588 7.62 43.48 -2.65
C THR A 588 7.29 42.95 -4.04
N SER A 589 7.51 41.66 -4.27
CA SER A 589 7.02 40.93 -5.45
C SER A 589 6.14 39.77 -4.98
N GLY A 590 4.93 39.66 -5.54
CA GLY A 590 4.03 38.53 -5.29
C GLY A 590 4.40 37.32 -6.15
N SER A 591 4.36 36.12 -5.59
CA SER A 591 4.66 34.88 -6.28
C SER A 591 3.41 34.27 -6.93
N THR A 592 3.26 34.40 -8.25
CA THR A 592 2.37 33.53 -9.04
C THR A 592 3.04 32.16 -9.17
N SER A 593 2.48 31.12 -8.55
CA SER A 593 3.04 29.77 -8.59
C SER A 593 2.85 29.12 -9.96
N THR A 594 3.94 28.65 -10.56
CA THR A 594 3.94 27.73 -11.70
C THR A 594 3.89 26.30 -11.18
N VAL A 595 3.01 25.46 -11.74
CA VAL A 595 2.95 24.03 -11.43
C VAL A 595 4.28 23.36 -11.84
N PRO A 596 4.97 22.61 -10.95
CA PRO A 596 6.23 21.97 -11.31
C PRO A 596 6.00 20.71 -12.17
N THR A 597 7.01 20.33 -12.97
CA THR A 597 6.95 19.17 -13.88
C THR A 597 7.88 18.04 -13.45
N LEU A 598 7.44 16.81 -13.68
CA LEU A 598 8.16 15.58 -13.34
C LEU A 598 9.55 15.52 -13.98
N SER A 599 10.58 15.47 -13.13
CA SER A 599 11.99 15.51 -13.56
C SER A 599 12.95 15.00 -12.48
N HIS A 600 14.06 14.38 -12.90
CA HIS A 600 15.18 14.09 -11.99
C HIS A 600 15.81 15.39 -11.50
N ARG A 601 16.07 15.50 -10.19
CA ARG A 601 16.61 16.72 -9.60
C ARG A 601 18.13 16.66 -9.61
N SER A 602 18.77 17.43 -10.49
CA SER A 602 20.25 17.42 -10.62
C SER A 602 21.02 17.75 -9.33
N LYS A 603 20.38 18.42 -8.37
CA LYS A 603 20.95 18.73 -7.05
C LYS A 603 19.87 18.88 -5.98
N ILE A 604 20.09 18.28 -4.80
CA ILE A 604 19.21 18.35 -3.63
C ILE A 604 20.08 18.71 -2.40
N GLY A 605 19.88 19.92 -1.87
CA GLY A 605 20.65 20.44 -0.74
C GLY A 605 22.16 20.49 -1.01
N ALA A 606 22.94 19.72 -0.25
CA ALA A 606 24.39 19.57 -0.41
C ALA A 606 24.81 18.49 -1.42
N TYR A 607 23.87 17.67 -1.90
CA TYR A 607 24.13 16.48 -2.71
C TYR A 607 23.79 16.74 -4.18
N SER A 608 24.59 16.18 -5.08
CA SER A 608 24.34 16.20 -6.53
C SER A 608 23.95 14.80 -7.02
N LEU A 609 23.06 14.74 -8.01
CA LEU A 609 22.70 13.50 -8.69
C LEU A 609 23.94 12.91 -9.39
N VAL A 610 24.20 11.62 -9.16
CA VAL A 610 25.22 10.81 -9.82
C VAL A 610 24.64 10.12 -11.05
N GLY A 611 23.38 9.68 -10.96
CA GLY A 611 22.65 9.00 -12.03
C GLY A 611 21.87 7.80 -11.52
N CYS A 612 21.33 6.99 -12.43
CA CYS A 612 20.70 5.72 -12.09
C CYS A 612 21.73 4.60 -11.97
N TRP A 613 21.57 3.69 -11.01
CA TRP A 613 22.47 2.58 -10.72
C TRP A 613 21.70 1.29 -10.46
N THR A 614 22.28 0.13 -10.76
CA THR A 614 21.75 -1.16 -10.33
C THR A 614 22.05 -1.41 -8.87
N GLU A 615 21.25 -2.28 -8.26
CA GLU A 615 21.66 -2.98 -7.04
C GLU A 615 22.87 -3.89 -7.29
N GLY A 616 23.49 -4.36 -6.21
CA GLY A 616 24.61 -5.30 -6.25
C GLY A 616 24.16 -6.75 -6.48
N GLN A 617 25.11 -7.61 -6.83
CA GLN A 617 24.86 -9.03 -7.14
C GLN A 617 24.43 -9.79 -5.88
N GLY A 618 23.12 -9.96 -5.70
CA GLY A 618 22.52 -10.56 -4.50
C GLY A 618 22.66 -9.71 -3.24
N THR A 619 22.89 -8.39 -3.37
CA THR A 619 23.21 -7.51 -2.23
C THR A 619 22.81 -6.06 -2.52
N ARG A 620 22.55 -5.26 -1.48
CA ARG A 620 22.20 -3.85 -1.67
C ARG A 620 23.40 -3.03 -2.17
N ALA A 621 23.16 -2.06 -3.06
CA ALA A 621 24.18 -1.12 -3.54
C ALA A 621 24.66 -0.16 -2.44
N LEU A 622 23.74 0.28 -1.57
CA LEU A 622 24.01 1.03 -0.33
C LEU A 622 23.55 0.18 0.87
N LYS A 623 24.43 0.00 1.86
CA LYS A 623 24.30 -1.00 2.95
C LYS A 623 24.24 -0.38 4.36
N GLY A 624 24.31 0.95 4.47
CA GLY A 624 24.26 1.69 5.72
C GLY A 624 22.84 1.81 6.28
N ALA A 625 22.24 2.99 6.17
CA ALA A 625 20.87 3.22 6.63
C ALA A 625 19.86 3.05 5.48
N ALA A 626 18.64 2.62 5.79
CA ALA A 626 17.59 2.35 4.79
C ALA A 626 16.21 2.72 5.37
N PHE A 627 15.40 3.43 4.60
CA PHE A 627 14.12 4.02 4.99
C PHE A 627 13.09 3.87 3.85
N ALA A 628 11.85 3.47 4.15
CA ALA A 628 10.84 3.14 3.16
C ALA A 628 9.42 3.58 3.59
N TYR A 629 8.91 4.68 3.05
CA TYR A 629 7.61 5.22 3.43
C TYR A 629 6.92 5.98 2.29
N ASP A 630 5.58 5.90 2.28
CA ASP A 630 4.74 6.29 1.14
C ASP A 630 4.71 7.81 0.86
N GLY A 631 5.25 8.60 1.78
CA GLY A 631 5.43 10.05 1.65
C GLY A 631 6.86 10.49 1.27
N MET A 632 7.69 9.61 0.71
CA MET A 632 9.09 9.92 0.35
C MET A 632 9.19 11.05 -0.68
N THR A 633 10.07 12.03 -0.43
CA THR A 633 10.58 13.00 -1.43
C THR A 633 12.11 12.97 -1.44
N LEU A 634 12.74 13.60 -2.42
CA LEU A 634 14.20 13.67 -2.44
C LEU A 634 14.75 14.52 -1.28
N GLU A 635 14.05 15.58 -0.83
CA GLU A 635 14.44 16.32 0.36
C GLU A 635 14.32 15.49 1.64
N SER A 636 13.24 14.70 1.78
CA SER A 636 13.05 13.88 2.98
C SER A 636 14.11 12.78 3.05
N CYS A 637 14.45 12.14 1.92
CA CYS A 637 15.56 11.20 1.84
C CYS A 637 16.92 11.87 2.19
N MET A 638 17.22 13.01 1.56
CA MET A 638 18.45 13.79 1.82
C MET A 638 18.58 14.23 3.29
N ALA A 639 17.47 14.60 3.94
CA ALA A 639 17.45 14.97 5.35
C ALA A 639 17.71 13.77 6.28
N ASN A 640 17.18 12.58 5.95
CA ASN A 640 17.39 11.37 6.76
C ASN A 640 18.80 10.78 6.55
N CYS A 641 19.38 10.94 5.36
CA CYS A 641 20.75 10.55 5.03
C CYS A 641 21.81 11.61 5.38
N ALA A 642 21.44 12.69 6.09
CA ALA A 642 22.35 13.78 6.44
C ALA A 642 23.54 13.28 7.29
N GLY A 643 24.72 13.20 6.67
CA GLY A 643 25.94 12.69 7.30
C GLY A 643 26.60 11.53 6.56
N PHE A 644 25.91 10.92 5.59
CA PHE A 644 26.46 9.90 4.68
C PHE A 644 26.99 10.52 3.38
N THR A 645 28.04 9.93 2.80
CA THR A 645 28.66 10.41 1.56
C THR A 645 27.75 10.21 0.34
N TYR A 646 27.00 9.11 0.33
CA TYR A 646 26.02 8.73 -0.68
C TYR A 646 24.64 8.56 -0.07
N TRP A 647 23.62 8.87 -0.87
CA TRP A 647 22.28 8.33 -0.68
C TRP A 647 21.62 8.08 -2.03
N GLY A 648 20.56 7.28 -2.08
CA GLY A 648 19.77 7.11 -3.28
C GLY A 648 18.37 6.59 -2.98
N THR A 649 17.46 6.75 -3.94
CA THR A 649 16.06 6.36 -3.81
C THR A 649 15.69 5.21 -4.74
N GLU A 650 14.73 4.39 -4.33
CA GLU A 650 14.22 3.24 -5.09
C GLU A 650 12.70 3.06 -4.89
N TYR A 651 12.04 2.35 -5.80
CA TYR A 651 10.61 1.98 -5.72
C TYR A 651 9.65 3.14 -5.41
N GLY A 652 9.98 4.40 -5.73
CA GLY A 652 9.17 5.58 -5.44
C GLY A 652 9.05 5.96 -3.95
N ARG A 653 9.30 5.03 -3.03
CA ARG A 653 9.06 5.15 -1.58
C ARG A 653 10.27 4.84 -0.71
N GLU A 654 11.37 4.35 -1.28
CA GLU A 654 12.54 3.84 -0.55
C GLU A 654 13.75 4.77 -0.71
N CYS A 655 14.61 4.79 0.30
CA CYS A 655 15.73 5.70 0.48
C CYS A 655 16.85 4.98 1.24
N TYR A 656 18.06 5.02 0.71
CA TYR A 656 19.22 4.30 1.23
C TYR A 656 20.40 5.26 1.38
N CYS A 657 21.23 5.07 2.41
CA CYS A 657 22.39 5.90 2.71
C CYS A 657 23.63 5.05 3.00
N ASP A 658 24.80 5.44 2.49
CA ASP A 658 26.08 4.80 2.84
C ASP A 658 27.26 5.77 2.65
N ASN A 659 28.42 5.44 3.21
CA ASN A 659 29.69 6.04 2.85
C ASN A 659 30.42 5.30 1.71
N THR A 660 29.95 4.10 1.35
CA THR A 660 30.48 3.27 0.25
C THR A 660 29.37 2.72 -0.64
N LEU A 661 29.60 2.69 -1.95
CA LEU A 661 28.77 1.97 -2.92
C LEU A 661 29.35 0.56 -3.13
N ASP A 662 28.52 -0.48 -3.19
CA ASP A 662 28.98 -1.86 -3.38
C ASP A 662 29.65 -2.04 -4.75
N SER A 663 30.78 -2.76 -4.78
CA SER A 663 31.63 -2.94 -5.98
C SER A 663 31.01 -3.78 -7.09
N THR A 664 29.86 -4.42 -6.84
CA THR A 664 29.07 -5.16 -7.86
C THR A 664 27.93 -4.34 -8.47
N SER A 665 27.69 -3.12 -7.96
CA SER A 665 26.72 -2.15 -8.51
C SER A 665 27.26 -1.52 -9.80
N ALA A 666 26.40 -1.32 -10.80
CA ALA A 666 26.76 -0.70 -12.08
C ALA A 666 25.88 0.51 -12.41
N SER A 667 26.38 1.44 -13.21
CA SER A 667 25.59 2.56 -13.71
C SER A 667 24.58 2.07 -14.76
N ALA A 668 23.33 2.54 -14.66
CA ALA A 668 22.23 2.25 -15.55
C ALA A 668 21.80 3.52 -16.33
N PRO A 669 21.06 3.39 -17.45
CA PRO A 669 20.46 4.55 -18.11
C PRO A 669 19.59 5.34 -17.14
N LEU A 670 19.66 6.68 -17.14
CA LEU A 670 18.93 7.50 -16.17
C LEU A 670 17.40 7.30 -16.26
N ALA A 671 16.88 7.05 -17.47
CA ALA A 671 15.47 6.77 -17.74
C ALA A 671 14.98 5.40 -17.20
N ASP A 672 15.87 4.53 -16.70
CA ASP A 672 15.46 3.32 -15.98
C ASP A 672 14.94 3.67 -14.56
N CYS A 673 15.36 4.79 -13.97
CA CYS A 673 14.92 5.26 -12.65
C CYS A 673 13.60 6.06 -12.77
N ASN A 674 12.54 5.43 -13.26
CA ASN A 674 11.31 6.09 -13.72
C ASN A 674 10.09 6.02 -12.77
N MET A 675 10.24 5.48 -11.55
CA MET A 675 9.18 5.52 -10.54
C MET A 675 9.13 6.89 -9.86
N VAL A 676 7.93 7.45 -9.78
CA VAL A 676 7.67 8.78 -9.21
C VAL A 676 7.76 8.72 -7.68
N CYS A 677 8.30 9.76 -7.05
CA CYS A 677 8.34 9.86 -5.59
C CYS A 677 6.92 9.88 -5.00
N GLY A 678 6.62 8.99 -4.05
CA GLY A 678 5.28 8.89 -3.45
C GLY A 678 4.81 10.19 -2.80
N GLY A 679 5.74 10.94 -2.18
CA GLY A 679 5.49 12.24 -1.56
C GLY A 679 5.40 13.43 -2.53
N ASP A 680 6.06 13.38 -3.69
CA ASP A 680 6.09 14.46 -4.68
C ASP A 680 5.96 13.94 -6.12
N ALA A 681 4.82 14.21 -6.75
CA ALA A 681 4.51 13.79 -8.12
C ALA A 681 5.33 14.49 -9.23
N THR A 682 6.28 15.35 -8.85
CA THR A 682 7.15 16.13 -9.75
C THR A 682 8.61 15.67 -9.71
N GLU A 683 8.91 14.57 -9.01
CA GLU A 683 10.25 14.01 -8.82
C GLU A 683 10.28 12.49 -9.09
N TYR A 684 11.44 11.99 -9.53
CA TYR A 684 11.70 10.55 -9.63
C TYR A 684 12.46 10.06 -8.39
N CYS A 685 12.15 8.82 -7.99
CA CYS A 685 12.71 8.14 -6.83
C CYS A 685 13.12 6.70 -7.20
N GLY A 686 14.00 6.57 -8.20
CA GLY A 686 14.52 5.29 -8.67
C GLY A 686 13.50 4.46 -9.46
N ALA A 687 13.68 3.15 -9.50
CA ALA A 687 12.71 2.12 -9.91
C ALA A 687 13.18 0.73 -9.41
N GLY A 688 12.49 -0.36 -9.73
CA GLY A 688 12.89 -1.69 -9.24
C GLY A 688 14.26 -2.18 -9.76
N ASN A 689 15.16 -2.50 -8.83
CA ASN A 689 16.60 -2.74 -9.07
C ASN A 689 17.30 -1.55 -9.75
N ARG A 690 16.86 -0.32 -9.43
CA ARG A 690 17.30 0.94 -10.02
C ARG A 690 17.35 2.07 -8.99
N LEU A 691 18.48 2.19 -8.32
CA LEU A 691 18.76 3.23 -7.33
C LEU A 691 19.07 4.57 -8.04
N GLU A 692 18.27 5.61 -7.80
CA GLU A 692 18.63 6.97 -8.22
C GLU A 692 19.62 7.55 -7.21
N LEU A 693 20.91 7.55 -7.56
CA LEU A 693 22.02 7.78 -6.64
C LEU A 693 22.47 9.25 -6.62
N TYR A 694 22.68 9.77 -5.42
CA TYR A 694 23.14 11.13 -5.10
C TYR A 694 24.42 11.07 -4.24
N SER A 695 25.28 12.08 -4.31
CA SER A 695 26.54 12.12 -3.55
C SER A 695 26.97 13.52 -3.11
N ASN A 696 27.75 13.60 -2.02
CA ASN A 696 28.28 14.84 -1.46
C ASN A 696 29.82 14.89 -1.54
N ALA A 697 30.32 15.56 -2.57
CA ALA A 697 31.75 15.72 -2.84
C ALA A 697 32.55 16.51 -1.77
N ALA A 698 31.89 17.10 -0.76
CA ALA A 698 32.58 17.73 0.37
C ALA A 698 32.97 16.73 1.48
N GLN A 699 32.25 15.61 1.63
CA GLN A 699 32.54 14.62 2.67
C GLN A 699 33.66 13.63 2.30
N THR A 700 33.91 13.44 1.01
CA THR A 700 35.06 12.66 0.50
C THR A 700 36.44 13.26 0.83
N SER A 701 36.50 14.41 1.51
CA SER A 701 37.74 15.17 1.78
C SER A 701 38.22 15.14 3.24
N SER A 702 37.53 14.45 4.16
CA SER A 702 37.77 14.58 5.61
C SER A 702 38.33 13.36 6.35
N SER A 703 38.59 12.23 5.67
CA SER A 703 38.95 10.95 6.32
C SER A 703 40.42 10.50 6.19
N THR A 704 41.29 11.26 5.52
CA THR A 704 42.71 10.87 5.30
C THR A 704 43.69 11.85 5.95
N GLY A 705 43.95 11.66 7.24
CA GLY A 705 45.01 12.35 7.98
C GLY A 705 46.07 11.37 8.50
N THR A 706 47.35 11.75 8.37
CA THR A 706 48.55 11.15 9.00
C THR A 706 49.37 10.14 8.16
N THR A 707 50.50 10.67 7.65
CA THR A 707 51.77 9.99 7.34
C THR A 707 51.97 9.34 5.96
N SER A 708 52.56 10.12 5.07
CA SER A 708 53.28 9.67 3.87
C SER A 708 54.59 8.94 4.23
N THR A 709 54.96 7.91 3.46
CA THR A 709 56.37 7.57 3.23
C THR A 709 56.54 7.20 1.76
N SER A 710 57.49 7.83 1.07
CA SER A 710 57.63 7.76 -0.38
C SER A 710 58.66 6.71 -0.81
N THR A 711 58.32 5.91 -1.83
CA THR A 711 59.31 5.33 -2.76
C THR A 711 58.73 5.36 -4.19
N SER A 712 59.59 5.40 -5.20
CA SER A 712 59.30 6.10 -6.46
C SER A 712 59.48 5.28 -7.74
N ARG A 713 58.54 5.43 -8.69
CA ARG A 713 58.69 5.18 -10.15
C ARG A 713 58.95 3.70 -10.52
N THR A 714 58.79 3.22 -11.76
CA THR A 714 58.63 3.90 -13.07
C THR A 714 57.65 3.14 -13.98
N SER A 715 57.04 3.85 -14.93
CA SER A 715 56.19 3.31 -16.00
C SER A 715 56.95 2.62 -17.13
N THR A 716 56.35 1.59 -17.76
CA THR A 716 56.20 1.51 -19.23
C THR A 716 55.11 0.51 -19.65
N SER A 717 54.69 0.60 -20.92
CA SER A 717 53.56 -0.10 -21.55
C SER A 717 53.98 -1.03 -22.68
N SER A 718 53.28 -2.15 -22.91
CA SER A 718 53.01 -2.67 -24.28
C SER A 718 51.99 -3.82 -24.33
N THR A 719 50.84 -3.51 -24.93
CA THR A 719 50.07 -4.24 -25.96
C THR A 719 50.33 -5.72 -26.33
N SER A 720 49.22 -6.44 -26.62
CA SER A 720 48.98 -7.37 -27.76
C SER A 720 49.12 -8.91 -27.62
N SER A 721 47.95 -9.58 -27.75
CA SER A 721 47.64 -10.64 -28.74
C SER A 721 47.94 -12.14 -28.50
N SER A 722 46.83 -12.88 -28.26
CA SER A 722 46.34 -14.07 -29.00
C SER A 722 47.08 -15.44 -29.03
N SER A 723 46.46 -16.40 -28.32
CA SER A 723 45.90 -17.69 -28.81
C SER A 723 46.71 -19.00 -29.02
N THR A 724 46.02 -20.10 -28.69
CA THR A 724 46.05 -21.50 -29.21
C THR A 724 47.07 -22.57 -28.72
N THR A 725 46.54 -23.46 -27.86
CA THR A 725 46.60 -24.96 -27.90
C THR A 725 47.93 -25.75 -27.81
N SER A 726 48.11 -26.54 -26.72
CA SER A 726 48.03 -28.03 -26.69
C SER A 726 48.80 -28.70 -25.52
N SER A 727 48.19 -29.70 -24.85
CA SER A 727 48.81 -30.92 -24.23
C SER A 727 49.97 -30.81 -23.19
N SER A 728 50.19 -31.73 -22.22
CA SER A 728 49.40 -32.86 -21.66
C SER A 728 50.05 -33.46 -20.38
N SER A 729 49.25 -34.12 -19.53
CA SER A 729 49.55 -35.31 -18.68
C SER A 729 50.66 -35.34 -17.60
N SER A 730 50.26 -35.57 -16.34
CA SER A 730 50.75 -36.65 -15.40
C SER A 730 49.80 -36.73 -14.17
N THR A 731 49.12 -37.83 -13.85
CA THR A 731 49.53 -39.03 -13.04
C THR A 731 50.08 -38.69 -11.63
N SER A 732 49.67 -39.37 -10.53
CA SER A 732 49.47 -40.83 -10.40
C SER A 732 48.50 -41.29 -9.28
N SER A 733 47.99 -42.53 -9.44
CA SER A 733 47.69 -43.57 -8.42
C SER A 733 46.89 -43.23 -7.14
N THR A 734 45.64 -43.68 -6.92
CA THR A 734 45.06 -45.06 -6.80
C THR A 734 45.38 -45.85 -5.52
N SER A 735 44.34 -46.20 -4.77
CA SER A 735 44.06 -47.59 -4.35
C SER A 735 42.58 -47.75 -3.97
N SER A 736 42.02 -48.95 -4.16
CA SER A 736 40.60 -49.23 -3.95
C SER A 736 40.38 -50.66 -3.44
N THR A 737 39.25 -50.90 -2.77
CA THR A 737 38.65 -52.24 -2.68
C THR A 737 37.15 -52.13 -2.43
N SER A 738 36.38 -53.11 -2.89
CA SER A 738 34.92 -53.07 -2.93
C SER A 738 34.31 -54.43 -2.59
N ARG A 739 33.04 -54.44 -2.15
CA ARG A 739 32.12 -55.57 -2.30
C ARG A 739 30.67 -55.21 -1.96
N SER A 740 29.78 -55.47 -2.91
CA SER A 740 28.34 -55.75 -2.66
C SER A 740 28.19 -57.27 -2.38
N SER A 741 27.03 -57.87 -2.09
CA SER A 741 25.60 -57.50 -2.22
C SER A 741 24.71 -58.43 -1.32
N THR A 742 23.38 -58.47 -1.56
CA THR A 742 22.35 -59.46 -1.13
C THR A 742 21.83 -59.45 0.33
N THR A 743 20.53 -59.68 0.67
CA THR A 743 19.18 -59.54 0.01
C THR A 743 18.06 -59.58 1.10
N SER A 744 16.80 -59.21 0.76
CA SER A 744 15.52 -59.54 1.44
C SER A 744 15.09 -58.66 2.65
N SER A 745 13.93 -57.99 2.65
CA SER A 745 12.55 -58.43 3.05
C SER A 745 12.35 -58.55 4.58
N SER A 746 11.24 -58.16 5.24
CA SER A 746 9.81 -58.12 4.85
C SER A 746 8.97 -57.00 5.57
N THR A 747 7.63 -57.04 5.46
CA THR A 747 6.60 -56.01 5.83
C THR A 747 5.82 -56.24 7.15
N VAL A 748 4.82 -55.36 7.45
CA VAL A 748 3.74 -55.41 8.49
C VAL A 748 4.15 -54.82 9.87
N GLY A 749 3.31 -54.13 10.68
CA GLY A 749 1.90 -53.68 10.57
C GLY A 749 1.01 -54.12 11.78
N THR A 750 -0.15 -53.54 12.14
CA THR A 750 -0.87 -52.28 11.76
C THR A 750 -1.98 -51.95 12.80
N THR A 751 -2.22 -50.68 13.13
CA THR A 751 -3.35 -50.15 13.97
C THR A 751 -4.05 -49.00 13.21
N SER A 752 -5.37 -48.83 13.08
CA SER A 752 -6.59 -49.19 13.87
C SER A 752 -6.73 -48.49 15.22
N SER A 753 -7.85 -47.85 15.61
CA SER A 753 -9.09 -47.45 14.90
C SER A 753 -10.00 -46.62 15.86
N THR A 754 -10.77 -45.64 15.36
CA THR A 754 -12.10 -45.08 15.85
C THR A 754 -12.54 -45.25 17.33
N THR A 755 -13.19 -44.29 18.02
CA THR A 755 -14.33 -43.45 17.56
C THR A 755 -14.61 -42.24 18.51
N SER A 756 -15.42 -41.29 18.03
CA SER A 756 -15.91 -40.01 18.60
C SER A 756 -16.65 -40.02 19.96
N SER A 757 -16.78 -38.85 20.61
CA SER A 757 -18.12 -38.23 20.93
C SER A 757 -18.13 -36.82 21.58
N THR A 758 -18.94 -35.92 20.99
CA THR A 758 -19.80 -34.85 21.60
C THR A 758 -19.28 -33.78 22.59
N THR A 759 -19.02 -32.58 22.05
CA THR A 759 -19.70 -31.27 22.36
C THR A 759 -20.14 -30.86 23.78
N SER A 760 -19.70 -29.66 24.21
CA SER A 760 -20.54 -28.54 24.70
C SER A 760 -19.70 -27.26 24.95
N SER A 761 -20.29 -26.05 24.98
CA SER A 761 -19.56 -24.76 24.91
C SER A 761 -19.88 -23.74 26.03
N SER A 762 -18.91 -22.84 26.30
CA SER A 762 -19.05 -21.65 27.17
C SER A 762 -17.98 -20.58 26.83
N THR A 763 -18.18 -19.32 27.25
CA THR A 763 -17.51 -18.12 26.67
C THR A 763 -16.54 -17.35 27.58
N SER A 764 -15.55 -16.69 26.97
CA SER A 764 -14.66 -15.62 27.53
C SER A 764 -13.55 -16.08 28.50
N PRO A 765 -12.43 -15.34 28.72
CA PRO A 765 -11.95 -14.11 28.06
C PRO A 765 -10.56 -14.29 27.37
N SER A 766 -10.01 -13.21 26.80
CA SER A 766 -8.60 -13.17 26.33
C SER A 766 -7.62 -13.14 27.52
N GLN A 767 -6.56 -13.95 27.47
CA GLN A 767 -5.55 -14.06 28.55
C GLN A 767 -4.20 -13.47 28.14
N THR A 768 -3.47 -12.92 29.10
CA THR A 768 -2.10 -12.39 28.94
C THR A 768 -1.14 -13.24 29.75
N LEU A 769 0.05 -13.54 29.20
CA LEU A 769 1.05 -14.38 29.88
C LEU A 769 1.46 -13.81 31.24
N GLY A 770 1.31 -14.60 32.31
CA GLY A 770 1.83 -14.28 33.63
C GLY A 770 1.57 -15.36 34.69
N HIS A 771 2.10 -15.14 35.90
CA HIS A 771 1.77 -15.97 37.05
C HIS A 771 0.32 -15.71 37.48
N LYS A 772 -0.51 -16.75 37.48
CA LYS A 772 -1.93 -16.65 37.76
C LYS A 772 -2.15 -16.50 39.26
N THR A 773 -2.70 -15.37 39.72
CA THR A 773 -2.80 -15.12 41.17
C THR A 773 -3.79 -16.03 41.89
N THR A 774 -4.81 -16.54 41.20
CA THR A 774 -5.82 -17.46 41.74
C THR A 774 -6.26 -18.49 40.70
N VAL A 775 -6.32 -19.76 41.10
CA VAL A 775 -6.71 -20.90 40.25
C VAL A 775 -7.74 -21.74 41.00
N GLY A 776 -9.00 -21.72 40.55
CA GLY A 776 -10.11 -22.34 41.26
C GLY A 776 -10.23 -21.79 42.70
N LYS A 777 -10.07 -22.67 43.68
CA LYS A 777 -10.09 -22.33 45.12
C LYS A 777 -8.71 -22.02 45.73
N TYR A 778 -7.65 -22.07 44.94
CA TYR A 778 -6.27 -21.89 45.39
C TYR A 778 -5.73 -20.51 45.02
N THR A 779 -4.88 -19.96 45.88
CA THR A 779 -4.14 -18.71 45.64
C THR A 779 -2.65 -19.03 45.48
N LEU A 780 -1.97 -18.33 44.57
CA LEU A 780 -0.52 -18.43 44.37
C LEU A 780 0.22 -18.05 45.66
N VAL A 781 1.07 -18.95 46.15
CA VAL A 781 1.99 -18.73 47.27
C VAL A 781 3.32 -18.19 46.77
N GLY A 782 3.78 -18.69 45.62
CA GLY A 782 5.02 -18.30 44.97
C GLY A 782 5.85 -19.51 44.52
N CYS A 783 7.08 -19.25 44.09
CA CYS A 783 7.99 -20.32 43.67
C CYS A 783 8.63 -21.00 44.89
N THR A 784 8.71 -22.34 44.88
CA THR A 784 9.21 -23.15 46.00
C THR A 784 10.18 -24.22 45.50
N THR A 785 11.24 -24.51 46.24
CA THR A 785 12.18 -25.58 45.89
C THR A 785 11.64 -26.96 46.25
N GLU A 786 12.07 -27.97 45.50
CA GLU A 786 12.04 -29.35 45.98
C GLU A 786 12.77 -29.50 47.33
N GLY A 787 12.41 -30.51 48.10
CA GLY A 787 13.05 -30.82 49.37
C GLY A 787 14.39 -31.51 49.16
N THR A 788 15.27 -31.45 50.17
CA THR A 788 16.60 -32.08 50.11
C THR A 788 16.48 -33.61 50.02
N GLY A 789 16.51 -34.13 48.79
CA GLY A 789 16.35 -35.56 48.49
C GLY A 789 14.91 -36.09 48.54
N VAL A 790 13.89 -35.22 48.61
CA VAL A 790 12.47 -35.57 48.69
C VAL A 790 11.60 -34.58 47.93
N ARG A 791 10.47 -35.04 47.38
CA ARG A 791 9.52 -34.16 46.65
C ARG A 791 8.89 -33.12 47.58
N ALA A 792 8.71 -31.88 47.10
CA ALA A 792 8.09 -30.79 47.87
C ALA A 792 6.63 -31.11 48.27
N LEU A 793 5.87 -31.64 47.31
CA LEU A 793 4.53 -32.22 47.49
C LEU A 793 4.55 -33.66 46.95
N SER A 794 4.06 -34.62 47.74
CA SER A 794 4.30 -36.05 47.50
C SER A 794 3.07 -36.96 47.66
N ALA A 795 1.86 -36.39 47.81
CA ALA A 795 0.66 -37.18 48.10
C ALA A 795 -0.05 -37.72 46.84
N SER A 796 0.02 -37.00 45.73
CA SER A 796 -0.46 -37.44 44.42
C SER A 796 0.22 -36.62 43.32
N THR A 797 0.38 -37.20 42.13
CA THR A 797 1.02 -36.54 40.98
C THR A 797 0.58 -37.19 39.66
N TYR A 798 0.59 -36.41 38.59
CA TYR A 798 0.55 -36.88 37.20
C TYR A 798 1.37 -35.92 36.32
N ALA A 799 1.67 -36.33 35.10
CA ALA A 799 2.35 -35.48 34.14
C ALA A 799 1.82 -35.67 32.72
N ASP A 800 1.45 -34.58 32.07
CA ASP A 800 0.73 -34.54 30.80
C ASP A 800 1.23 -33.35 29.96
N ASP A 801 1.28 -33.50 28.63
CA ASP A 801 1.72 -32.42 27.75
C ASP A 801 0.59 -31.44 27.39
N ALA A 802 -0.65 -31.69 27.86
CA ALA A 802 -1.75 -30.73 27.90
C ALA A 802 -1.94 -30.07 29.29
N MET A 803 -0.91 -30.05 30.14
CA MET A 803 -0.97 -29.46 31.49
C MET A 803 -1.34 -27.97 31.49
N THR A 804 -2.40 -27.61 32.23
CA THR A 804 -2.73 -26.22 32.65
C THR A 804 -2.83 -26.14 34.18
N LEU A 805 -2.81 -24.92 34.75
CA LEU A 805 -3.00 -24.74 36.18
C LEU A 805 -4.37 -25.24 36.65
N GLU A 806 -5.45 -25.05 35.86
CA GLU A 806 -6.79 -25.58 36.16
C GLU A 806 -6.80 -27.10 36.19
N SER A 807 -6.11 -27.75 35.26
CA SER A 807 -6.05 -29.22 35.21
C SER A 807 -5.41 -29.78 36.49
N CYS A 808 -4.31 -29.16 36.94
CA CYS A 808 -3.63 -29.54 38.18
C CYS A 808 -4.47 -29.20 39.42
N ALA A 809 -5.08 -28.01 39.48
CA ALA A 809 -5.95 -27.60 40.58
C ALA A 809 -7.18 -28.52 40.74
N SER A 810 -7.75 -28.97 39.61
CA SER A 810 -8.88 -29.90 39.56
C SER A 810 -8.48 -31.31 40.04
N PHE A 811 -7.35 -31.83 39.55
CA PHE A 811 -6.79 -33.10 40.00
C PHE A 811 -6.44 -33.08 41.50
N CYS A 812 -5.92 -31.95 42.00
CA CYS A 812 -5.54 -31.78 43.40
C CYS A 812 -6.68 -31.32 44.32
N ASP A 813 -7.95 -31.27 43.90
CA ASP A 813 -9.04 -30.68 44.69
C ASP A 813 -9.21 -31.31 46.11
N ALA A 814 -8.80 -32.57 46.30
CA ALA A 814 -8.78 -33.21 47.61
C ALA A 814 -7.69 -32.70 48.59
N TYR A 815 -6.81 -31.79 48.16
CA TYR A 815 -5.58 -31.39 48.87
C TYR A 815 -5.51 -29.89 49.17
N SER A 816 -4.75 -29.54 50.21
CA SER A 816 -4.57 -28.16 50.68
C SER A 816 -3.60 -27.34 49.80
N TYR A 817 -2.71 -28.03 49.09
CA TYR A 817 -1.74 -27.49 48.15
C TYR A 817 -1.77 -28.24 46.82
N PHE A 818 -1.58 -27.50 45.73
CA PHE A 818 -1.06 -28.05 44.49
C PHE A 818 0.17 -27.25 44.07
N GLY A 819 1.00 -27.82 43.21
CA GLY A 819 1.99 -27.06 42.47
C GLY A 819 2.41 -27.77 41.20
N THR A 820 3.01 -27.01 40.29
CA THR A 820 3.40 -27.47 38.95
C THR A 820 4.91 -27.36 38.74
N GLU A 821 5.49 -28.32 38.01
CA GLU A 821 6.91 -28.40 37.67
C GLU A 821 7.10 -28.74 36.18
N TYR A 822 8.27 -28.38 35.61
CA TYR A 822 8.68 -28.75 34.25
C TYR A 822 7.67 -28.44 33.12
N GLY A 823 6.76 -27.49 33.35
CA GLY A 823 5.70 -27.13 32.40
C GLY A 823 4.62 -28.20 32.17
N ARG A 824 4.82 -29.43 32.68
CA ARG A 824 4.04 -30.62 32.33
C ARG A 824 3.66 -31.50 33.53
N GLU A 825 4.17 -31.22 34.72
CA GLU A 825 4.00 -32.07 35.91
C GLU A 825 3.16 -31.37 36.97
N CYS A 826 2.29 -32.12 37.63
CA CYS A 826 1.42 -31.65 38.70
C CYS A 826 1.67 -32.45 39.98
N TYR A 827 1.72 -31.77 41.13
CA TYR A 827 1.98 -32.37 42.43
C TYR A 827 0.98 -31.85 43.48
N CYS A 828 0.40 -32.75 44.29
CA CYS A 828 -0.57 -32.42 45.34
C CYS A 828 -0.05 -32.78 46.73
N GLY A 829 -0.50 -32.04 47.76
CA GLY A 829 -0.26 -32.43 49.15
C GLY A 829 -0.99 -31.59 50.19
N ASN A 830 -0.97 -32.05 51.44
CA ASN A 830 -1.53 -31.32 52.59
C ASN A 830 -0.45 -30.62 53.45
N SER A 831 0.82 -30.79 53.09
CA SER A 831 1.98 -30.21 53.75
C SER A 831 3.17 -30.22 52.79
N LEU A 832 4.00 -29.18 52.82
CA LEU A 832 5.31 -29.17 52.17
C LEU A 832 6.31 -30.06 52.93
N ALA A 833 7.32 -30.58 52.21
CA ALA A 833 8.52 -31.13 52.84
C ALA A 833 9.23 -30.06 53.69
N SER A 834 9.69 -30.42 54.89
CA SER A 834 10.31 -29.48 55.85
C SER A 834 11.68 -28.91 55.41
N SER A 835 12.23 -29.40 54.30
CA SER A 835 13.44 -28.92 53.64
C SER A 835 13.18 -28.15 52.34
N SER A 836 11.92 -28.00 51.91
CA SER A 836 11.54 -27.09 50.82
C SER A 836 11.65 -25.63 51.27
N THR A 837 12.12 -24.77 50.38
CA THR A 837 12.37 -23.34 50.66
C THR A 837 11.73 -22.44 49.61
N SER A 838 11.37 -21.21 49.96
CA SER A 838 10.84 -20.23 48.99
C SER A 838 11.95 -19.73 48.08
N ALA A 839 11.67 -19.65 46.78
CA ALA A 839 12.55 -19.15 45.74
C ALA A 839 11.98 -17.84 45.14
N PRO A 840 12.78 -17.01 44.46
CA PRO A 840 12.26 -15.88 43.69
C PRO A 840 11.19 -16.34 42.69
N LEU A 841 10.09 -15.59 42.56
CA LEU A 841 8.98 -16.00 41.69
C LEU A 841 9.42 -16.24 40.23
N SER A 842 10.37 -15.44 39.75
CA SER A 842 11.03 -15.54 38.44
C SER A 842 11.74 -16.87 38.17
N ASP A 843 12.08 -17.66 39.19
CA ASP A 843 12.69 -18.98 39.01
C ASP A 843 11.68 -19.97 38.37
N CYS A 844 10.37 -19.80 38.62
CA CYS A 844 9.28 -20.62 38.11
C CYS A 844 8.83 -20.19 36.70
N SER A 845 9.78 -20.00 35.78
CA SER A 845 9.57 -19.33 34.48
C SER A 845 9.27 -20.27 33.29
N MET A 846 8.98 -21.56 33.51
CA MET A 846 8.61 -22.50 32.44
C MET A 846 7.10 -22.45 32.19
N LEU A 847 6.67 -22.39 30.92
CA LEU A 847 5.26 -22.32 30.55
C LEU A 847 4.52 -23.64 30.77
N CYS A 848 3.24 -23.56 31.12
CA CYS A 848 2.32 -24.71 31.10
C CYS A 848 2.12 -25.19 29.66
N LYS A 849 2.42 -26.47 29.36
CA LYS A 849 2.39 -26.98 27.97
C LYS A 849 1.00 -26.94 27.32
N GLY A 850 -0.07 -27.12 28.11
CA GLY A 850 -1.44 -26.97 27.65
C GLY A 850 -1.99 -25.54 27.70
N ASN A 851 -1.24 -24.59 28.26
CA ASN A 851 -1.64 -23.18 28.31
C ASN A 851 -0.41 -22.25 28.29
N PRO A 852 0.06 -21.79 27.12
CA PRO A 852 1.26 -20.96 27.00
C PRO A 852 1.12 -19.54 27.58
N PHE A 853 -0.02 -19.19 28.18
CA PHE A 853 -0.25 -17.94 28.90
C PHE A 853 -0.08 -18.09 30.42
N GLU A 854 0.32 -19.26 30.91
CA GLU A 854 0.55 -19.54 32.33
C GLU A 854 1.92 -20.16 32.57
N TYR A 855 2.47 -19.89 33.75
CA TYR A 855 3.68 -20.55 34.25
C TYR A 855 3.34 -21.81 35.06
N CYS A 856 4.16 -22.84 34.89
CA CYS A 856 4.07 -24.14 35.53
C CYS A 856 5.43 -24.57 36.09
N GLY A 857 5.99 -23.71 36.95
CA GLY A 857 7.24 -23.99 37.66
C GLY A 857 8.48 -23.93 36.78
N ASN A 858 9.52 -24.67 37.15
CA ASN A 858 10.76 -24.90 36.41
C ASN A 858 11.50 -26.11 37.05
N GLY A 859 12.67 -26.51 36.55
CA GLY A 859 13.40 -27.65 37.12
C GLY A 859 13.86 -27.43 38.56
N ASN A 860 13.42 -28.29 39.50
CA ASN A 860 13.58 -28.14 40.96
C ASN A 860 12.92 -26.85 41.51
N ARG A 861 11.82 -26.43 40.88
CA ARG A 861 11.05 -25.20 41.17
C ARG A 861 9.57 -25.45 40.97
N LEU A 862 8.88 -25.78 42.05
CA LEU A 862 7.45 -25.96 42.08
C LEU A 862 6.76 -24.59 42.18
N GLU A 863 5.91 -24.24 41.23
CA GLU A 863 5.03 -23.07 41.38
C GLU A 863 3.86 -23.46 42.29
N LEU A 864 3.83 -22.91 43.50
CA LEU A 864 3.01 -23.42 44.59
C LEU A 864 1.73 -22.60 44.79
N TYR A 865 0.61 -23.31 44.89
CA TYR A 865 -0.74 -22.80 45.10
C TYR A 865 -1.35 -23.43 46.36
N SER A 866 -2.16 -22.68 47.12
CA SER A 866 -2.74 -23.19 48.38
C SER A 866 -4.13 -22.64 48.69
N VAL A 867 -4.92 -23.38 49.47
CA VAL A 867 -6.23 -22.94 49.97
C VAL A 867 -6.09 -22.13 51.26
N VAL A 868 -6.02 -20.80 51.15
CA VAL A 868 -5.96 -19.91 52.33
C VAL A 868 -7.15 -18.96 52.33
N ALA A 869 -8.03 -19.10 53.33
CA ALA A 869 -9.11 -18.17 53.56
C ALA A 869 -8.56 -16.82 54.07
N VAL A 870 -8.58 -15.80 53.22
CA VAL A 870 -8.03 -14.47 53.54
C VAL A 870 -8.94 -13.74 54.54
N SER A 871 -8.50 -13.64 55.79
CA SER A 871 -9.09 -12.74 56.79
C SER A 871 -8.32 -11.42 56.82
N SER A 872 -8.94 -10.34 56.32
CA SER A 872 -8.31 -9.03 56.21
C SER A 872 -8.54 -8.13 57.43
N ARG A 873 -7.56 -7.28 57.74
CA ARG A 873 -7.73 -6.08 58.59
C ARG A 873 -6.93 -4.90 58.04
N VAL A 874 -7.30 -3.71 58.50
CA VAL A 874 -7.04 -2.41 57.86
C VAL A 874 -6.03 -1.60 58.67
N VAL A 875 -5.34 -0.64 58.04
CA VAL A 875 -5.01 0.75 58.49
C VAL A 875 -3.60 1.23 58.05
N SER A 876 -3.63 2.13 57.06
CA SER A 876 -2.95 3.44 56.97
C SER A 876 -1.45 3.67 57.31
N SER A 877 -0.80 4.37 56.37
CA SER A 877 0.10 5.56 56.52
C SER A 877 1.58 5.48 56.93
N THR A 878 2.32 6.42 56.30
CA THR A 878 3.51 7.19 56.76
C THR A 878 4.96 6.67 56.55
N THR A 879 5.67 7.40 55.67
CA THR A 879 7.07 7.91 55.75
C THR A 879 8.32 7.00 55.80
N THR A 880 9.07 7.08 54.70
CA THR A 880 10.51 7.48 54.60
C THR A 880 11.64 6.68 55.29
N THR A 881 12.60 6.26 54.45
CA THR A 881 14.05 6.09 54.68
C THR A 881 14.63 5.03 55.65
N SER A 882 15.47 4.17 55.03
CA SER A 882 16.84 3.82 55.46
C SER A 882 17.09 2.69 56.46
N SER A 883 17.78 1.65 55.94
CA SER A 883 18.92 0.92 56.52
C SER A 883 18.92 0.51 57.99
N THR A 884 19.14 -0.79 58.24
CA THR A 884 19.58 -1.31 59.55
C THR A 884 20.94 -2.01 59.46
N THR A 885 21.84 -1.64 60.37
CA THR A 885 22.94 -2.52 60.79
C THR A 885 23.14 -2.44 62.31
N SER A 886 23.16 -3.62 62.95
CA SER A 886 23.79 -3.92 64.25
C SER A 886 23.00 -3.83 65.59
N THR A 887 23.41 -4.76 66.46
CA THR A 887 23.33 -4.83 67.95
C THR A 887 22.02 -5.14 68.71
N ARG A 888 22.00 -6.37 69.29
CA ARG A 888 21.38 -6.86 70.55
C ARG A 888 21.72 -5.98 71.80
N PRO A 889 21.21 -6.26 73.04
CA PRO A 889 20.23 -7.29 73.50
C PRO A 889 19.00 -6.72 74.27
N SER A 890 17.77 -7.28 74.22
CA SER A 890 17.20 -8.42 75.00
C SER A 890 16.71 -8.13 76.45
N THR A 891 15.65 -8.85 76.87
CA THR A 891 14.99 -8.98 78.23
C THR A 891 13.88 -7.97 78.61
N THR A 892 12.75 -8.32 79.29
CA THR A 892 12.09 -9.64 79.58
C THR A 892 10.62 -9.49 80.10
N SER A 893 9.65 -10.18 79.48
CA SER A 893 8.31 -10.62 80.03
C SER A 893 7.25 -9.53 80.42
N THR A 894 5.91 -9.74 80.49
CA THR A 894 4.94 -10.88 80.33
C THR A 894 3.54 -10.29 79.92
N SER A 895 2.31 -10.88 79.89
CA SER A 895 1.65 -12.20 80.16
C SER A 895 0.16 -12.20 79.70
N THR A 896 -0.42 -13.38 79.39
CA THR A 896 -1.88 -13.79 79.52
C THR A 896 -2.99 -13.03 78.74
N SER A 897 -4.11 -13.61 78.22
CA SER A 897 -4.75 -14.96 78.24
C SER A 897 -5.74 -15.19 77.04
N PRO A 898 -6.29 -16.42 76.77
CA PRO A 898 -7.16 -16.76 75.61
C PRO A 898 -8.56 -17.40 75.92
N SER A 899 -9.45 -17.66 74.91
CA SER A 899 -10.33 -18.88 74.74
C SER A 899 -11.49 -18.81 73.66
N SER A 900 -11.71 -19.92 72.90
CA SER A 900 -12.99 -20.56 72.37
C SER A 900 -14.15 -19.76 71.65
N SER A 901 -15.07 -20.32 70.82
CA SER A 901 -15.22 -21.52 69.92
C SER A 901 -16.62 -21.56 69.19
N SER A 902 -16.81 -22.38 68.13
CA SER A 902 -18.10 -23.03 67.63
C SER A 902 -19.30 -22.17 67.09
N SER A 903 -20.33 -22.64 66.33
CA SER A 903 -20.52 -23.71 65.28
C SER A 903 -21.98 -23.81 64.72
N SER A 904 -22.20 -24.29 63.46
CA SER A 904 -23.40 -25.04 62.93
C SER A 904 -24.77 -24.31 62.66
N THR A 905 -25.79 -24.76 61.86
CA THR A 905 -25.99 -25.62 60.62
C THR A 905 -27.48 -25.57 60.11
N ARG A 906 -27.81 -26.08 58.88
CA ARG A 906 -29.16 -26.43 58.26
C ARG A 906 -30.03 -25.29 57.66
N THR A 907 -31.12 -25.44 56.85
CA THR A 907 -31.57 -26.34 55.72
C THR A 907 -32.98 -25.86 55.19
N SER A 908 -33.34 -26.11 53.90
CA SER A 908 -34.72 -26.16 53.28
C SER A 908 -35.61 -24.90 53.15
N THR A 909 -36.72 -24.78 52.35
CA THR A 909 -37.23 -25.30 51.03
C THR A 909 -38.59 -24.57 50.71
N SER A 910 -39.17 -24.67 49.49
CA SER A 910 -40.61 -24.49 49.08
C SER A 910 -41.25 -23.07 48.94
N THR A 911 -42.41 -22.84 48.29
CA THR A 911 -42.91 -23.11 46.89
C THR A 911 -44.12 -22.16 46.55
N SER A 912 -44.46 -21.96 45.26
CA SER A 912 -45.84 -21.74 44.70
C SER A 912 -46.57 -20.36 44.61
N THR A 913 -47.10 -20.10 43.39
CA THR A 913 -48.42 -19.50 43.00
C THR A 913 -48.87 -18.04 43.29
N SER A 914 -48.87 -17.22 42.22
CA SER A 914 -50.04 -16.69 41.46
C SER A 914 -51.03 -15.59 41.97
N SER A 915 -51.25 -14.58 41.08
CA SER A 915 -52.54 -13.98 40.64
C SER A 915 -53.16 -12.66 41.18
N THR A 916 -53.63 -11.84 40.19
CA THR A 916 -54.66 -10.75 40.23
C THR A 916 -54.32 -9.42 40.94
N ARG A 917 -54.87 -8.22 40.62
CA ARG A 917 -55.98 -7.70 39.73
C ARG A 917 -55.79 -6.15 39.57
N THR A 918 -56.38 -5.29 38.71
CA THR A 918 -57.31 -5.28 37.53
C THR A 918 -56.86 -4.06 36.61
N SER A 919 -57.57 -3.20 35.83
CA SER A 919 -58.94 -2.97 35.25
C SER A 919 -58.96 -1.79 34.23
N THR A 920 -59.81 -1.87 33.17
CA THR A 920 -60.60 -0.79 32.47
C THR A 920 -59.94 0.47 31.82
N SER A 921 -60.41 1.05 30.70
CA SER A 921 -61.38 0.64 29.63
C SER A 921 -61.49 1.62 28.41
N SER A 922 -61.93 1.09 27.23
CA SER A 922 -62.88 1.66 26.22
C SER A 922 -62.65 2.94 25.34
N SER A 923 -62.36 2.71 24.04
CA SER A 923 -63.08 3.13 22.79
C SER A 923 -63.35 4.58 22.28
N SER A 924 -62.76 4.89 21.09
CA SER A 924 -63.33 5.47 19.82
C SER A 924 -63.90 6.92 19.63
N SER A 925 -63.43 7.59 18.55
CA SER A 925 -64.14 8.53 17.62
C SER A 925 -64.41 10.02 18.01
N SER A 926 -64.61 11.01 17.11
CA SER A 926 -64.23 11.24 15.68
C SER A 926 -64.62 12.68 15.17
N THR A 927 -64.10 13.11 13.98
CA THR A 927 -64.59 14.23 13.08
C THR A 927 -64.55 15.69 13.63
N THR A 928 -64.50 16.82 12.88
CA THR A 928 -64.44 17.26 11.43
C THR A 928 -63.75 18.67 11.40
N SER A 929 -63.58 19.53 10.38
CA SER A 929 -63.85 19.75 8.91
C SER A 929 -62.94 20.95 8.46
N SER A 930 -62.77 21.43 7.21
CA SER A 930 -63.15 21.06 5.82
C SER A 930 -61.96 21.40 4.86
N THR A 931 -61.92 22.12 3.71
CA THR A 931 -62.82 22.92 2.81
C THR A 931 -62.16 23.05 1.39
N ALA A 932 -62.63 23.89 0.44
CA ALA A 932 -62.06 24.07 -0.92
C ALA A 932 -62.20 25.54 -1.45
N PRO A 933 -61.57 25.95 -2.58
CA PRO A 933 -62.03 25.69 -3.97
C PRO A 933 -60.93 25.13 -4.93
N SER A 934 -61.25 24.32 -5.95
CA SER A 934 -61.63 24.67 -7.37
C SER A 934 -60.48 25.24 -8.23
N SER A 935 -60.28 24.90 -9.51
CA SER A 935 -61.24 24.45 -10.54
C SER A 935 -60.70 23.47 -11.62
N THR A 936 -61.58 22.99 -12.49
CA THR A 936 -61.43 21.86 -13.43
C THR A 936 -61.21 22.22 -14.91
N ARG A 937 -60.57 21.31 -15.68
CA ARG A 937 -61.05 20.82 -17.00
C ARG A 937 -60.49 19.40 -17.25
N THR A 938 -61.21 18.32 -17.59
CA THR A 938 -62.26 18.07 -18.64
C THR A 938 -61.64 18.09 -20.05
N SER A 939 -61.61 17.01 -20.88
CA SER A 939 -62.14 15.65 -20.70
C SER A 939 -61.82 14.65 -21.84
N THR A 940 -62.06 13.35 -21.60
CA THR A 940 -62.77 12.37 -22.48
C THR A 940 -62.25 12.02 -23.91
N THR A 941 -61.76 10.77 -24.07
CA THR A 941 -62.20 9.69 -25.02
C THR A 941 -62.24 10.00 -26.55
N THR A 942 -61.83 9.14 -27.50
CA THR A 942 -62.35 7.77 -27.73
C THR A 942 -61.52 6.91 -28.70
N ILE A 943 -61.31 5.65 -28.31
CA ILE A 943 -61.17 4.38 -29.07
C ILE A 943 -61.43 4.42 -30.60
N SER A 944 -60.56 3.79 -31.43
CA SER A 944 -60.91 2.75 -32.45
C SER A 944 -59.77 2.30 -33.39
N THR A 945 -59.53 0.96 -33.42
CA THR A 945 -59.39 0.02 -34.57
C THR A 945 -58.60 0.42 -35.86
N THR A 946 -57.90 -0.46 -36.61
CA THR A 946 -57.93 -1.95 -36.69
C THR A 946 -56.64 -2.55 -37.33
N SER A 947 -56.41 -3.84 -37.10
CA SER A 947 -55.81 -4.86 -38.00
C SER A 947 -54.42 -4.68 -38.65
N THR A 948 -53.48 -5.48 -38.13
CA THR A 948 -52.77 -6.56 -38.88
C THR A 948 -51.97 -6.24 -40.16
N SER A 949 -50.64 -6.29 -40.03
CA SER A 949 -49.79 -7.03 -40.98
C SER A 949 -48.56 -7.62 -40.27
N THR A 950 -47.92 -8.64 -40.86
CA THR A 950 -46.84 -9.40 -40.22
C THR A 950 -45.46 -8.75 -40.43
N THR A 951 -44.80 -8.34 -39.35
CA THR A 951 -43.36 -8.04 -39.33
C THR A 951 -42.56 -9.22 -38.79
N LYS A 952 -41.39 -9.49 -39.39
CA LYS A 952 -40.50 -10.57 -38.97
C LYS A 952 -39.68 -10.16 -37.75
N THR A 953 -39.50 -11.08 -36.81
CA THR A 953 -38.58 -10.89 -35.67
C THR A 953 -37.13 -10.81 -36.17
N SER A 954 -36.46 -9.68 -35.90
CA SER A 954 -35.00 -9.56 -35.98
C SER A 954 -34.46 -9.35 -34.57
N THR A 955 -33.98 -10.43 -33.94
CA THR A 955 -33.40 -10.41 -32.59
C THR A 955 -32.07 -9.67 -32.57
N SER A 956 -32.01 -8.53 -31.86
CA SER A 956 -30.74 -7.88 -31.53
C SER A 956 -30.07 -8.63 -30.36
N SER A 957 -29.14 -9.52 -30.67
CA SER A 957 -28.32 -10.21 -29.68
C SER A 957 -27.27 -9.26 -29.10
N THR A 958 -27.39 -8.93 -27.81
CA THR A 958 -26.33 -8.22 -27.07
C THR A 958 -25.14 -9.15 -26.88
N ALA A 959 -24.04 -8.91 -27.60
CA ALA A 959 -22.85 -9.74 -27.51
C ALA A 959 -21.98 -9.38 -26.29
N SER A 960 -21.40 -10.38 -25.65
CA SER A 960 -20.33 -10.20 -24.66
C SER A 960 -18.99 -10.01 -25.40
N SER A 961 -18.15 -9.08 -24.94
CA SER A 961 -16.91 -8.69 -25.62
C SER A 961 -15.69 -9.37 -25.01
N THR A 962 -15.06 -10.28 -25.76
CA THR A 962 -13.77 -10.91 -25.46
C THR A 962 -12.64 -10.25 -26.28
N LEU A 963 -11.39 -10.34 -25.83
CA LEU A 963 -10.22 -9.90 -26.61
C LEU A 963 -10.20 -10.58 -27.99
N ALA A 964 -10.20 -9.76 -29.06
CA ALA A 964 -10.20 -10.24 -30.43
C ALA A 964 -9.66 -9.18 -31.41
N HIS A 965 -9.22 -9.62 -32.59
CA HIS A 965 -9.05 -8.72 -33.73
C HIS A 965 -10.41 -8.19 -34.16
N LYS A 966 -10.59 -6.88 -34.10
CA LYS A 966 -11.89 -6.24 -34.25
C LYS A 966 -12.31 -6.25 -35.73
N PRO A 967 -13.39 -6.92 -36.15
CA PRO A 967 -13.69 -7.05 -37.59
C PRO A 967 -13.98 -5.71 -38.28
N THR A 968 -14.46 -4.71 -37.54
CA THR A 968 -14.86 -3.40 -38.09
C THR A 968 -14.72 -2.31 -37.04
N VAL A 969 -14.06 -1.21 -37.40
CA VAL A 969 -13.89 0.02 -36.62
C VAL A 969 -14.43 1.16 -37.50
N SER A 970 -15.75 1.32 -37.52
CA SER A 970 -16.49 2.08 -38.54
C SER A 970 -15.91 3.50 -38.75
N PRO A 971 -15.55 3.88 -40.00
CA PRO A 971 -15.91 3.27 -41.28
C PRO A 971 -14.93 2.21 -41.83
N TYR A 972 -13.92 1.79 -41.06
CA TYR A 972 -12.88 0.87 -41.52
C TYR A 972 -13.22 -0.60 -41.21
N ALA A 973 -12.79 -1.52 -42.06
CA ALA A 973 -12.81 -2.96 -41.83
C ALA A 973 -11.38 -3.51 -41.70
N LEU A 974 -11.17 -4.54 -40.90
CA LEU A 974 -9.87 -5.19 -40.74
C LEU A 974 -9.43 -5.82 -42.08
N VAL A 975 -8.20 -5.53 -42.51
CA VAL A 975 -7.50 -6.19 -43.63
C VAL A 975 -6.72 -7.40 -43.13
N GLY A 976 -6.09 -7.26 -41.96
CA GLY A 976 -5.28 -8.29 -41.31
C GLY A 976 -3.95 -7.75 -40.81
N CYS A 977 -3.03 -8.65 -40.47
CA CYS A 977 -1.68 -8.28 -40.03
C CYS A 977 -0.73 -8.08 -41.23
N TRP A 978 0.15 -7.08 -41.16
CA TRP A 978 1.14 -6.75 -42.19
C TRP A 978 2.51 -6.50 -41.57
N THR A 979 3.58 -6.78 -42.31
CA THR A 979 4.93 -6.39 -41.93
C THR A 979 5.18 -4.95 -42.31
N GLU A 980 6.10 -4.30 -41.58
CA GLU A 980 6.75 -3.10 -42.09
C GLU A 980 7.52 -3.40 -43.39
N GLY A 981 7.77 -2.36 -44.18
CA GLY A 981 8.53 -2.45 -45.42
C GLY A 981 10.04 -2.56 -45.16
N SER A 982 10.77 -3.03 -46.17
CA SER A 982 12.24 -3.18 -46.14
C SER A 982 12.96 -1.85 -45.88
N GLY A 983 13.16 -1.50 -44.61
CA GLY A 983 13.77 -0.24 -44.16
C GLY A 983 12.82 0.97 -44.16
N VAL A 984 11.50 0.78 -44.28
CA VAL A 984 10.49 1.86 -44.36
C VAL A 984 9.18 1.44 -43.65
N ARG A 985 8.49 2.37 -42.97
CA ARG A 985 7.20 2.04 -42.34
C ARG A 985 6.13 1.71 -43.38
N ALA A 986 5.24 0.75 -43.11
CA ALA A 986 4.20 0.28 -44.03
C ALA A 986 3.14 1.35 -44.31
N LEU A 987 2.74 2.12 -43.29
CA LEU A 987 1.97 3.36 -43.40
C LEU A 987 2.79 4.53 -42.84
N SER A 988 2.91 5.62 -43.60
CA SER A 988 3.87 6.70 -43.32
C SER A 988 3.33 8.12 -43.55
N ALA A 989 2.02 8.30 -43.76
CA ALA A 989 1.46 9.62 -44.05
C ALA A 989 1.15 10.46 -42.81
N ASN A 990 0.80 9.82 -41.68
CA ASN A 990 0.59 10.47 -40.39
C ASN A 990 0.68 9.43 -39.26
N SER A 991 1.05 9.82 -38.04
CA SER A 991 1.13 8.90 -36.89
C SER A 991 1.10 9.62 -35.53
N TYR A 992 0.84 8.86 -34.46
CA TYR A 992 1.09 9.24 -33.07
C TYR A 992 1.32 8.00 -32.20
N THR A 993 1.80 8.18 -30.97
CA THR A 993 2.00 7.10 -29.99
C THR A 993 1.35 7.44 -28.64
N SER A 994 0.98 6.42 -27.88
CA SER A 994 0.41 6.51 -26.53
C SER A 994 0.71 5.24 -25.73
N GLY A 995 1.47 5.37 -24.64
CA GLY A 995 1.88 4.23 -23.81
C GLY A 995 0.77 3.62 -22.95
N THR A 996 -0.36 4.31 -22.76
CA THR A 996 -1.42 3.95 -21.79
C THR A 996 -2.85 4.25 -22.26
N SER A 997 -3.05 4.74 -23.49
CA SER A 997 -4.35 5.21 -23.98
C SER A 997 -4.60 4.97 -25.49
N MET A 998 -3.85 4.07 -26.14
CA MET A 998 -4.09 3.72 -27.54
C MET A 998 -5.30 2.79 -27.68
N THR A 999 -6.21 3.08 -28.61
CA THR A 999 -7.33 2.21 -28.98
C THR A 999 -7.54 2.20 -30.49
N LEU A 1000 -8.24 1.19 -31.02
CA LEU A 1000 -8.59 1.18 -32.43
C LEU A 1000 -9.51 2.35 -32.79
N GLU A 1001 -10.46 2.73 -31.92
CA GLU A 1001 -11.28 3.94 -32.06
C GLU A 1001 -10.45 5.22 -32.11
N SER A 1002 -9.46 5.39 -31.23
CA SER A 1002 -8.63 6.61 -31.19
C SER A 1002 -7.75 6.69 -32.44
N CYS A 1003 -7.20 5.56 -32.91
CA CYS A 1003 -6.45 5.50 -34.15
C CYS A 1003 -7.34 5.74 -35.39
N ALA A 1004 -8.49 5.08 -35.49
CA ALA A 1004 -9.46 5.28 -36.58
C ALA A 1004 -10.00 6.71 -36.64
N THR A 1005 -10.20 7.36 -35.48
CA THR A 1005 -10.65 8.75 -35.39
C THR A 1005 -9.56 9.72 -35.84
N PHE A 1006 -8.31 9.48 -35.45
CA PHE A 1006 -7.15 10.25 -35.89
C PHE A 1006 -6.87 10.09 -37.40
N CYS A 1007 -6.97 8.86 -37.91
CA CYS A 1007 -6.72 8.52 -39.31
C CYS A 1007 -7.93 8.70 -40.25
N LYS A 1008 -9.06 9.23 -39.77
CA LYS A 1008 -10.37 9.28 -40.45
C LYS A 1008 -10.39 9.87 -41.87
N SER A 1009 -9.36 10.64 -42.25
CA SER A 1009 -9.18 11.22 -43.59
C SER A 1009 -8.45 10.31 -44.59
N TYR A 1010 -7.83 9.22 -44.14
CA TYR A 1010 -6.98 8.33 -44.92
C TYR A 1010 -7.70 7.03 -45.28
N LYS A 1011 -7.32 6.40 -46.40
CA LYS A 1011 -7.87 5.10 -46.83
C LYS A 1011 -7.53 3.96 -45.87
N TYR A 1012 -6.34 3.98 -45.26
CA TYR A 1012 -5.91 3.01 -44.27
C TYR A 1012 -5.56 3.68 -42.93
N PHE A 1013 -5.83 2.96 -41.85
CA PHE A 1013 -5.09 3.10 -40.60
C PHE A 1013 -4.46 1.76 -40.24
N GLY A 1014 -3.43 1.79 -39.42
CA GLY A 1014 -2.88 0.61 -38.78
C GLY A 1014 -2.33 0.93 -37.40
N THR A 1015 -2.21 -0.09 -36.56
CA THR A 1015 -1.68 0.03 -35.20
C THR A 1015 -0.52 -0.94 -35.01
N GLU A 1016 0.50 -0.51 -34.27
CA GLU A 1016 1.73 -1.27 -34.03
C GLU A 1016 2.12 -1.20 -32.55
N TYR A 1017 2.81 -2.24 -32.07
CA TYR A 1017 3.43 -2.28 -30.73
C TYR A 1017 2.48 -1.94 -29.56
N GLY A 1018 1.16 -2.19 -29.71
CA GLY A 1018 0.13 -1.89 -28.70
C GLY A 1018 -0.14 -0.39 -28.46
N GLY A 1019 0.82 0.48 -28.75
CA GLY A 1019 0.80 1.92 -28.41
C GLY A 1019 1.11 2.86 -29.57
N GLU A 1020 1.34 2.38 -30.79
CA GLU A 1020 1.60 3.22 -31.98
C GLU A 1020 0.41 3.18 -32.97
N CYS A 1021 0.12 4.31 -33.61
CA CYS A 1021 -0.93 4.45 -34.63
C CYS A 1021 -0.37 5.12 -35.88
N TYR A 1022 -0.70 4.58 -37.06
CA TYR A 1022 -0.24 5.02 -38.38
C TYR A 1022 -1.38 5.16 -39.38
N CYS A 1023 -1.30 6.15 -40.26
CA CYS A 1023 -2.26 6.41 -41.33
C CYS A 1023 -1.59 6.45 -42.70
N GLY A 1024 -2.34 6.13 -43.75
CA GLY A 1024 -1.90 6.39 -45.13
C GLY A 1024 -2.90 5.95 -46.20
N ASP A 1025 -2.67 6.38 -47.44
CA ASP A 1025 -3.54 6.05 -48.57
C ASP A 1025 -3.03 4.88 -49.43
N SER A 1026 -1.80 4.42 -49.15
CA SER A 1026 -1.11 3.32 -49.80
C SER A 1026 -0.12 2.67 -48.83
N LEU A 1027 -0.01 1.35 -48.88
CA LEU A 1027 1.08 0.61 -48.23
C LEU A 1027 2.40 0.78 -48.99
N ALA A 1028 3.53 0.77 -48.28
CA ALA A 1028 4.85 0.71 -48.93
C ALA A 1028 5.02 -0.61 -49.71
N THR A 1029 5.60 -0.56 -50.91
CA THR A 1029 5.64 -1.68 -51.87
C THR A 1029 6.38 -2.95 -51.39
N SER A 1030 7.18 -2.83 -50.33
CA SER A 1030 7.91 -3.94 -49.70
C SER A 1030 7.23 -4.48 -48.42
N SER A 1031 6.06 -3.96 -48.05
CA SER A 1031 5.23 -4.48 -46.95
C SER A 1031 4.50 -5.74 -47.42
N ALA A 1032 4.51 -6.81 -46.61
CA ALA A 1032 3.82 -8.06 -46.92
C ALA A 1032 2.73 -8.37 -45.89
N SER A 1033 1.69 -9.11 -46.27
CA SER A 1033 0.73 -9.63 -45.29
C SER A 1033 1.39 -10.74 -44.46
N ALA A 1034 1.24 -10.63 -43.14
CA ALA A 1034 1.66 -11.62 -42.16
C ALA A 1034 0.46 -12.46 -41.69
N PRO A 1035 0.67 -13.63 -41.05
CA PRO A 1035 -0.39 -14.33 -40.33
C PRO A 1035 -1.07 -13.37 -39.34
N LEU A 1036 -2.41 -13.41 -39.23
CA LEU A 1036 -3.13 -12.45 -38.36
C LEU A 1036 -2.66 -12.51 -36.90
N SER A 1037 -2.34 -13.72 -36.43
CA SER A 1037 -1.76 -14.02 -35.11
C SER A 1037 -0.40 -13.36 -34.81
N ASP A 1038 0.31 -12.83 -35.82
CA ASP A 1038 1.55 -12.08 -35.59
C ASP A 1038 1.27 -10.70 -34.96
N CYS A 1039 0.04 -10.16 -35.08
CA CYS A 1039 -0.37 -8.88 -34.51
C CYS A 1039 -0.94 -9.05 -33.10
N SER A 1040 -0.22 -9.76 -32.23
CA SER A 1040 -0.72 -10.26 -30.93
C SER A 1040 -0.57 -9.31 -29.73
N MET A 1041 -0.14 -8.06 -29.95
CA MET A 1041 0.05 -7.07 -28.89
C MET A 1041 -1.22 -6.23 -28.69
N VAL A 1042 -1.67 -6.12 -27.44
CA VAL A 1042 -2.96 -5.54 -27.07
C VAL A 1042 -2.88 -4.00 -27.02
N CYS A 1043 -3.97 -3.32 -27.36
CA CYS A 1043 -4.06 -1.86 -27.34
C CYS A 1043 -3.89 -1.28 -25.93
N SER A 1044 -2.96 -0.33 -25.75
CA SER A 1044 -2.54 0.18 -24.43
C SER A 1044 -3.64 0.91 -23.63
N GLY A 1045 -4.71 1.34 -24.30
CA GLY A 1045 -5.92 1.92 -23.70
C GLY A 1045 -7.18 1.08 -23.87
N ASN A 1046 -7.11 -0.12 -24.45
CA ASN A 1046 -8.24 -1.05 -24.54
C ASN A 1046 -7.77 -2.52 -24.52
N PRO A 1047 -7.80 -3.19 -23.36
CA PRO A 1047 -7.30 -4.57 -23.23
C PRO A 1047 -8.14 -5.63 -23.95
N LEU A 1048 -9.21 -5.25 -24.67
CA LEU A 1048 -10.08 -6.15 -25.44
C LEU A 1048 -9.83 -6.09 -26.96
N GLU A 1049 -8.83 -5.34 -27.41
CA GLU A 1049 -8.49 -5.16 -28.83
C GLU A 1049 -7.00 -5.32 -29.09
N TYR A 1050 -6.63 -5.93 -30.20
CA TYR A 1050 -5.24 -5.97 -30.66
C TYR A 1050 -4.86 -4.69 -31.42
N CYS A 1051 -3.60 -4.29 -31.25
CA CYS A 1051 -2.97 -3.11 -31.85
C CYS A 1051 -1.59 -3.48 -32.43
N GLY A 1052 -1.55 -4.50 -33.29
CA GLY A 1052 -0.33 -4.94 -33.97
C GLY A 1052 0.65 -5.72 -33.08
N ALA A 1053 1.95 -5.68 -33.39
CA ALA A 1053 3.07 -6.11 -32.55
C ALA A 1053 4.38 -5.50 -33.12
N GLY A 1054 5.56 -5.88 -32.62
CA GLY A 1054 6.83 -5.32 -33.12
C GLY A 1054 7.14 -5.69 -34.59
N ASN A 1055 7.25 -4.69 -35.47
CA ASN A 1055 7.33 -4.85 -36.93
C ASN A 1055 6.10 -5.57 -37.52
N ARG A 1056 4.92 -5.33 -36.92
CA ARG A 1056 3.64 -5.96 -37.28
C ARG A 1056 2.48 -4.96 -37.13
N LEU A 1057 2.09 -4.37 -38.24
CA LEU A 1057 0.99 -3.41 -38.32
C LEU A 1057 -0.35 -4.15 -38.48
N GLU A 1058 -1.26 -4.01 -37.52
CA GLU A 1058 -2.64 -4.47 -37.69
C GLU A 1058 -3.40 -3.44 -38.52
N LEU A 1059 -3.75 -3.81 -39.76
CA LEU A 1059 -4.17 -2.90 -40.81
C LEU A 1059 -5.68 -2.91 -41.03
N TYR A 1060 -6.26 -1.71 -41.13
CA TYR A 1060 -7.69 -1.46 -41.34
C TYR A 1060 -7.90 -0.58 -42.59
N ILE A 1061 -8.89 -0.91 -43.44
CA ILE A 1061 -9.21 -0.19 -44.69
C ILE A 1061 -10.63 0.40 -44.67
N ASN A 1062 -10.77 1.66 -45.10
CA ASN A 1062 -12.06 2.28 -45.35
C ASN A 1062 -12.52 1.98 -46.77
N ASN A 1063 -13.34 0.93 -46.94
CA ASN A 1063 -13.89 0.55 -48.25
C ASN A 1063 -14.85 1.60 -48.86
N SER A 1064 -15.18 2.68 -48.14
CA SER A 1064 -15.94 3.81 -48.69
C SER A 1064 -15.11 4.70 -49.63
N THR A 1065 -13.78 4.62 -49.61
CA THR A 1065 -12.88 5.40 -50.49
C THR A 1065 -12.60 4.66 -51.80
N GLY A 1066 -13.68 4.30 -52.52
CA GLY A 1066 -13.69 3.30 -53.60
C GLY A 1066 -13.77 3.81 -55.05
N THR A 1067 -13.67 5.13 -55.29
CA THR A 1067 -13.67 5.73 -56.64
C THR A 1067 -12.77 6.99 -56.61
N ALA A 1068 -11.92 7.31 -57.59
CA ALA A 1068 -11.88 6.87 -58.99
C ALA A 1068 -10.49 6.45 -59.50
N THR A 1069 -10.48 5.87 -60.70
CA THR A 1069 -9.32 5.21 -61.33
C THR A 1069 -8.70 6.06 -62.44
N THR A 1070 -7.37 6.03 -62.55
CA THR A 1070 -6.54 6.38 -63.74
C THR A 1070 -6.63 7.79 -64.39
N SER A 1071 -5.48 8.45 -64.38
CA SER A 1071 -4.79 8.97 -65.58
C SER A 1071 -5.37 10.15 -66.39
N SER A 1072 -4.68 11.28 -66.21
CA SER A 1072 -4.07 12.11 -67.28
C SER A 1072 -4.87 13.24 -67.95
N THR A 1073 -4.24 14.43 -67.89
CA THR A 1073 -4.19 15.47 -68.95
C THR A 1073 -5.28 16.57 -69.01
N ALA A 1074 -5.00 17.62 -68.23
CA ALA A 1074 -4.98 19.04 -68.65
C ALA A 1074 -6.28 19.90 -68.72
N ALA A 1075 -6.01 21.22 -68.64
CA ALA A 1075 -6.78 22.39 -69.09
C ALA A 1075 -7.73 23.14 -68.11
N THR A 1076 -7.11 24.02 -67.31
CA THR A 1076 -7.36 25.50 -67.37
C THR A 1076 -8.66 26.10 -66.78
N THR A 1077 -8.54 26.62 -65.55
CA THR A 1077 -9.25 27.80 -64.95
C THR A 1077 -10.79 27.82 -64.91
N THR A 1078 -11.41 28.06 -63.74
CA THR A 1078 -11.37 29.40 -63.11
C THR A 1078 -11.60 29.41 -61.59
N THR A 1079 -10.78 30.24 -60.91
CA THR A 1079 -11.09 31.04 -59.71
C THR A 1079 -11.87 30.42 -58.54
N ALA A 1080 -11.14 29.85 -57.57
CA ALA A 1080 -11.56 29.68 -56.18
C ALA A 1080 -10.35 29.85 -55.23
N ALA A 1081 -10.60 30.00 -53.92
CA ALA A 1081 -9.56 30.21 -52.90
C ALA A 1081 -8.69 28.93 -52.66
N PRO A 1082 -7.44 29.06 -52.20
CA PRO A 1082 -6.48 27.94 -52.14
C PRO A 1082 -6.76 26.93 -51.01
N ALA A 1083 -6.34 25.69 -51.25
CA ALA A 1083 -6.46 24.55 -50.33
C ALA A 1083 -5.32 24.52 -49.28
N PRO A 1084 -5.50 23.84 -48.13
CA PRO A 1084 -4.46 23.69 -47.12
C PRO A 1084 -3.31 22.79 -47.60
N THR A 1085 -2.09 23.30 -47.57
CA THR A 1085 -0.86 22.52 -47.74
C THR A 1085 -0.51 21.76 -46.46
N GLY A 1086 0.09 20.58 -46.60
CA GLY A 1086 0.70 19.86 -45.47
C GLY A 1086 1.90 20.60 -44.86
N PRO A 1087 2.48 20.10 -43.76
CA PRO A 1087 3.54 20.79 -43.04
C PRO A 1087 4.76 21.10 -43.91
N THR A 1088 5.31 22.30 -43.71
CA THR A 1088 6.48 22.81 -44.44
C THR A 1088 7.57 23.26 -43.47
N GLN A 1089 8.80 23.44 -43.94
CA GLN A 1089 9.82 24.17 -43.20
C GLN A 1089 9.82 25.61 -43.73
N PRO A 1090 9.30 26.62 -43.01
CA PRO A 1090 9.22 27.99 -43.53
C PRO A 1090 10.61 28.53 -43.83
N ALA A 1091 10.84 29.02 -45.05
CA ALA A 1091 12.15 29.57 -45.44
C ALA A 1091 12.57 30.76 -44.57
N THR A 1092 11.61 31.48 -43.98
CA THR A 1092 11.81 32.53 -42.99
C THR A 1092 10.73 32.48 -41.90
N VAL A 1093 11.12 32.76 -40.66
CA VAL A 1093 10.27 32.86 -39.47
C VAL A 1093 10.50 34.24 -38.86
N SER A 1094 9.44 34.94 -38.46
CA SER A 1094 9.52 36.34 -38.00
C SER A 1094 8.96 36.49 -36.60
N ALA A 1095 9.81 36.85 -35.64
CA ALA A 1095 9.46 36.91 -34.22
C ALA A 1095 10.09 38.14 -33.54
N SER A 1096 9.33 38.84 -32.70
CA SER A 1096 9.79 40.01 -31.94
C SER A 1096 10.55 41.07 -32.78
N GLY A 1097 10.03 41.37 -33.98
CA GLY A 1097 10.63 42.32 -34.92
C GLY A 1097 11.92 41.85 -35.61
N THR A 1098 12.33 40.59 -35.40
CA THR A 1098 13.52 39.97 -35.97
C THR A 1098 13.13 38.89 -36.96
N THR A 1099 13.72 38.93 -38.16
CA THR A 1099 13.55 37.88 -39.17
C THR A 1099 14.66 36.83 -39.04
N TRP A 1100 14.27 35.57 -39.09
CA TRP A 1100 15.15 34.41 -39.03
C TRP A 1100 15.01 33.62 -40.31
N LYS A 1101 16.13 33.28 -40.96
CA LYS A 1101 16.14 32.50 -42.18
C LYS A 1101 16.48 31.04 -41.87
N TRP A 1102 15.72 30.10 -42.42
CA TRP A 1102 16.05 28.68 -42.28
C TRP A 1102 17.41 28.41 -42.93
N LYS A 1103 18.27 27.69 -42.22
CA LYS A 1103 19.66 27.44 -42.62
C LYS A 1103 19.79 26.07 -43.27
N ASN A 1104 19.51 25.01 -42.50
CA ASN A 1104 19.28 23.63 -42.96
C ASN A 1104 18.85 22.78 -41.74
N CYS A 1105 18.64 21.48 -41.95
CA CYS A 1105 18.73 20.48 -40.91
C CYS A 1105 20.20 20.28 -40.47
N TYR A 1106 20.46 20.15 -39.17
CA TYR A 1106 21.79 19.92 -38.59
C TYR A 1106 21.82 18.71 -37.66
N THR A 1107 22.91 17.96 -37.69
CA THR A 1107 23.20 16.90 -36.72
C THR A 1107 23.64 17.47 -35.37
N GLU A 1108 23.48 16.66 -34.33
CA GLU A 1108 24.10 16.93 -33.03
C GLU A 1108 25.62 16.90 -33.06
N ALA A 1109 26.27 17.52 -32.07
CA ALA A 1109 27.72 17.52 -31.99
C ALA A 1109 28.28 16.18 -31.46
N THR A 1110 29.52 15.86 -31.82
CA THR A 1110 30.14 14.56 -31.48
C THR A 1110 30.26 14.33 -29.97
N THR A 1111 30.24 15.41 -29.18
CA THR A 1111 30.14 15.38 -27.72
C THR A 1111 29.19 16.47 -27.22
N GLY A 1112 27.89 16.21 -27.22
CA GLY A 1112 26.85 17.09 -26.65
C GLY A 1112 26.03 17.87 -27.69
N ARG A 1113 25.33 18.92 -27.23
CA ARG A 1113 24.37 19.69 -28.05
C ARG A 1113 25.05 20.60 -29.07
N ALA A 1114 24.53 20.65 -30.29
CA ALA A 1114 24.98 21.46 -31.43
C ALA A 1114 24.85 22.96 -31.16
N LEU A 1115 23.78 23.38 -30.49
CA LEU A 1115 23.57 24.74 -30.00
C LEU A 1115 23.54 24.70 -28.47
N SER A 1116 24.54 25.30 -27.83
CA SER A 1116 24.85 25.16 -26.39
C SER A 1116 24.53 26.41 -25.55
N GLY A 1117 23.62 27.27 -26.03
CA GLY A 1117 23.04 28.36 -25.25
C GLY A 1117 21.85 27.89 -24.39
N THR A 1118 20.92 28.80 -24.09
CA THR A 1118 19.68 28.45 -23.40
C THR A 1118 18.80 27.53 -24.24
N SER A 1119 18.03 26.67 -23.58
CA SER A 1119 17.07 25.77 -24.21
C SER A 1119 15.83 25.57 -23.35
N TYR A 1120 14.74 25.07 -23.95
CA TYR A 1120 13.57 24.56 -23.25
C TYR A 1120 12.89 23.45 -24.07
N ALA A 1121 12.08 22.64 -23.41
CA ALA A 1121 11.19 21.67 -24.05
C ALA A 1121 9.76 21.88 -23.56
N ALA A 1122 8.81 21.93 -24.48
CA ALA A 1122 7.38 22.04 -24.20
C ALA A 1122 6.57 21.57 -25.41
N ASP A 1123 5.45 20.89 -25.16
CA ASP A 1123 4.59 20.36 -26.23
C ASP A 1123 3.74 21.45 -26.92
N THR A 1124 4.09 22.72 -26.69
CA THR A 1124 3.57 23.93 -27.35
C THR A 1124 4.63 24.69 -28.16
N VAL A 1125 5.81 24.10 -28.42
CA VAL A 1125 6.87 24.74 -29.23
C VAL A 1125 6.41 24.96 -30.68
N THR A 1126 6.59 26.18 -31.17
CA THR A 1126 6.54 26.56 -32.59
C THR A 1126 7.89 27.16 -33.01
N LEU A 1127 8.08 27.42 -34.30
CA LEU A 1127 9.29 28.12 -34.75
C LEU A 1127 9.32 29.57 -34.25
N GLU A 1128 8.19 30.26 -34.15
CA GLU A 1128 8.05 31.62 -33.60
C GLU A 1128 8.31 31.64 -32.09
N SER A 1129 7.82 30.63 -31.36
CA SER A 1129 8.05 30.55 -29.90
C SER A 1129 9.53 30.30 -29.61
N CYS A 1130 10.21 29.50 -30.43
CA CYS A 1130 11.66 29.30 -30.33
C CYS A 1130 12.45 30.54 -30.78
N ALA A 1131 12.08 31.17 -31.89
CA ALA A 1131 12.67 32.42 -32.39
C ALA A 1131 12.54 33.59 -31.39
N THR A 1132 11.40 33.67 -30.69
CA THR A 1132 11.16 34.66 -29.63
C THR A 1132 12.08 34.43 -28.43
N PHE A 1133 12.14 33.18 -27.94
CA PHE A 1133 12.99 32.78 -26.82
C PHE A 1133 14.49 33.01 -27.12
N CYS A 1134 14.93 32.64 -28.33
CA CYS A 1134 16.32 32.80 -28.76
C CYS A 1134 16.67 34.19 -29.30
N SER A 1135 15.84 35.22 -29.09
CA SER A 1135 16.05 36.59 -29.61
C SER A 1135 17.42 37.22 -29.29
N ALA A 1136 18.04 36.82 -28.17
CA ALA A 1136 19.39 37.26 -27.76
C ALA A 1136 20.56 36.55 -28.49
N TYR A 1137 20.29 35.55 -29.33
CA TYR A 1137 21.29 34.67 -29.96
C TYR A 1137 21.38 34.84 -31.49
N ALA A 1138 22.42 34.29 -32.11
CA ALA A 1138 22.60 34.30 -33.58
C ALA A 1138 21.85 33.16 -34.31
N TYR A 1139 21.57 32.06 -33.61
CA TYR A 1139 20.87 30.89 -34.11
C TYR A 1139 19.82 30.40 -33.10
N PHE A 1140 18.74 29.82 -33.63
CA PHE A 1140 17.90 28.88 -32.90
C PHE A 1140 17.76 27.58 -33.69
N GLY A 1141 17.58 26.46 -33.01
CA GLY A 1141 17.29 25.18 -33.61
C GLY A 1141 16.24 24.44 -32.81
N THR A 1142 15.23 23.90 -33.48
CA THR A 1142 14.21 23.07 -32.84
C THR A 1142 14.47 21.59 -33.07
N GLU A 1143 14.24 20.76 -32.05
CA GLU A 1143 14.48 19.31 -32.06
C GLU A 1143 13.25 18.53 -31.54
N TYR A 1144 13.14 17.24 -31.91
CA TYR A 1144 12.09 16.32 -31.43
C TYR A 1144 10.63 16.83 -31.55
N GLY A 1145 10.36 17.84 -32.38
CA GLY A 1145 9.07 18.52 -32.46
C GLY A 1145 8.75 19.49 -31.30
N ARG A 1146 9.30 19.24 -30.11
CA ARG A 1146 8.92 19.86 -28.83
C ARG A 1146 10.05 20.60 -28.11
N GLU A 1147 11.26 20.63 -28.67
CA GLU A 1147 12.45 21.19 -28.02
C GLU A 1147 13.01 22.37 -28.81
N CYS A 1148 13.59 23.34 -28.10
CA CYS A 1148 14.14 24.58 -28.64
C CYS A 1148 15.51 24.87 -28.02
N TYR A 1149 16.51 25.10 -28.87
CA TYR A 1149 17.92 25.33 -28.51
C TYR A 1149 18.45 26.62 -29.13
N CYS A 1150 19.03 27.50 -28.33
CA CYS A 1150 19.66 28.74 -28.79
C CYS A 1150 21.18 28.62 -28.89
N GLY A 1151 21.83 29.39 -29.76
CA GLY A 1151 23.30 29.43 -29.80
C GLY A 1151 23.89 30.57 -30.63
N ASN A 1152 25.14 30.93 -30.33
CA ASN A 1152 25.91 31.93 -31.10
C ASN A 1152 26.90 31.29 -32.08
N SER A 1153 27.15 29.99 -31.93
CA SER A 1153 27.98 29.16 -32.78
C SER A 1153 27.49 27.71 -32.68
N PHE A 1154 28.01 26.84 -33.55
CA PHE A 1154 27.76 25.40 -33.51
C PHE A 1154 28.90 24.72 -32.74
N ALA A 1155 28.59 23.73 -31.90
CA ALA A 1155 29.58 22.92 -31.22
C ALA A 1155 30.34 22.00 -32.19
N ALA A 1156 31.58 21.65 -31.84
CA ALA A 1156 32.48 20.90 -32.71
C ALA A 1156 31.91 19.49 -33.04
N GLY A 1157 31.80 19.20 -34.34
CA GLY A 1157 31.25 17.93 -34.85
C GLY A 1157 29.80 18.03 -35.35
N SER A 1158 29.06 19.10 -35.03
CA SER A 1158 27.74 19.34 -35.63
C SER A 1158 27.88 19.67 -37.12
N VAL A 1159 27.40 18.77 -37.98
CA VAL A 1159 27.43 18.90 -39.45
C VAL A 1159 26.03 19.01 -40.05
N VAL A 1160 25.94 19.54 -41.27
CA VAL A 1160 24.68 19.63 -42.03
C VAL A 1160 24.14 18.23 -42.32
N ALA A 1161 22.86 18.02 -42.01
CA ALA A 1161 22.11 16.81 -42.36
C ALA A 1161 21.33 17.00 -43.69
N ALA A 1162 20.68 15.95 -44.19
CA ALA A 1162 19.72 16.13 -45.28
C ALA A 1162 18.50 16.90 -44.75
N ALA A 1163 17.93 17.80 -45.55
CA ALA A 1163 16.79 18.64 -45.18
C ALA A 1163 15.60 17.84 -44.63
N ALA A 1164 15.34 16.67 -45.23
CA ALA A 1164 14.24 15.78 -44.87
C ALA A 1164 14.47 14.97 -43.58
N ASP A 1165 15.69 14.94 -43.02
CA ASP A 1165 15.94 14.29 -41.73
C ASP A 1165 15.14 15.02 -40.62
N CYS A 1166 15.02 16.34 -40.71
CA CYS A 1166 14.24 17.19 -39.81
C CYS A 1166 12.74 17.14 -40.17
N SER A 1167 12.10 16.03 -39.80
CA SER A 1167 10.77 15.62 -40.25
C SER A 1167 9.68 15.61 -39.16
N PHE A 1168 10.03 15.88 -37.90
CA PHE A 1168 9.06 15.93 -36.79
C PHE A 1168 8.30 17.26 -36.85
N LYS A 1169 6.98 17.19 -36.71
CA LYS A 1169 6.12 18.38 -36.71
C LYS A 1169 6.32 19.17 -35.40
N CYS A 1170 6.24 20.49 -35.44
CA CYS A 1170 6.27 21.32 -34.23
C CYS A 1170 5.04 21.01 -33.36
N ALA A 1171 5.26 20.72 -32.07
CA ALA A 1171 4.20 20.26 -31.17
C ALA A 1171 3.11 21.33 -30.97
N GLY A 1172 3.50 22.60 -30.89
CA GLY A 1172 2.58 23.74 -30.89
C GLY A 1172 2.11 24.20 -32.27
N ASN A 1173 2.70 23.71 -33.37
CA ASN A 1173 2.30 24.07 -34.73
C ASN A 1173 2.48 22.91 -35.73
N ALA A 1174 1.44 22.07 -35.87
CA ALA A 1174 1.48 20.90 -36.75
C ALA A 1174 1.58 21.21 -38.26
N THR A 1175 1.61 22.48 -38.69
CA THR A 1175 1.91 22.89 -40.09
C THR A 1175 3.39 23.16 -40.35
N GLU A 1176 4.27 22.95 -39.35
CA GLU A 1176 5.70 23.25 -39.43
C GLU A 1176 6.58 22.10 -38.94
N TYR A 1177 7.84 22.07 -39.36
CA TYR A 1177 8.84 21.08 -38.90
C TYR A 1177 9.79 21.65 -37.85
N CYS A 1178 10.03 20.87 -36.80
CA CYS A 1178 10.85 21.20 -35.64
C CYS A 1178 11.86 20.06 -35.34
N GLY A 1179 12.76 19.81 -36.29
CA GLY A 1179 13.83 18.82 -36.15
C GLY A 1179 13.38 17.37 -36.27
N ALA A 1180 14.14 16.47 -35.67
CA ALA A 1180 13.86 15.04 -35.42
C ALA A 1180 14.90 14.53 -34.40
N GLY A 1181 14.97 13.21 -34.14
CA GLY A 1181 15.96 12.68 -33.22
C GLY A 1181 17.41 12.89 -33.66
N SER A 1182 18.22 13.57 -32.83
CA SER A 1182 19.60 14.00 -33.15
C SER A 1182 19.69 14.86 -34.41
N ARG A 1183 18.68 15.74 -34.62
CA ARG A 1183 18.45 16.54 -35.83
C ARG A 1183 17.74 17.86 -35.53
N LEU A 1184 18.44 18.98 -35.63
CA LEU A 1184 17.88 20.31 -35.35
C LEU A 1184 17.46 21.03 -36.66
N SER A 1185 16.23 21.54 -36.70
CA SER A 1185 15.77 22.50 -37.71
C SER A 1185 16.36 23.88 -37.39
N VAL A 1186 17.55 24.20 -37.91
CA VAL A 1186 18.28 25.41 -37.49
C VAL A 1186 17.98 26.61 -38.38
N TYR A 1187 17.69 27.72 -37.71
CA TYR A 1187 17.46 29.05 -38.26
C TYR A 1187 18.58 30.00 -37.83
N ALA A 1188 18.97 30.90 -38.73
CA ALA A 1188 19.96 31.94 -38.50
C ALA A 1188 19.29 33.32 -38.51
N ARG A 1189 19.71 34.21 -37.61
CA ARG A 1189 19.22 35.59 -37.57
C ARG A 1189 19.67 36.35 -38.83
N GLN A 1190 18.77 37.15 -39.41
CA GLN A 1190 19.07 38.09 -40.49
C GLN A 1190 19.59 39.44 -39.95
#